data_AF-A0A4S1FDD8-F1
#
_entry.id   AF-A0A4S1FDD8-F1
#
_cell.length_a   1.000
_cell.length_b   1.000
_cell.length_c   1.000
_cell.angle_alpha   90.00
_cell.angle_beta   90.00
_cell.angle_gamma   90.00
#
_symmetry.space_group_name_H-M   'P 1'
#
loop_
_entity.id
_entity.type
_entity.pdbx_description
1 polymer ?
#
loop_
_entity_poly.entity_id
_entity_poly.type
_entity_poly.pdbx_seq_one_letter_code
_entity_poly.pdbx_strand_id
1 'polypeptide(L)'
;MTGDIGAAAPSLIRASLSRTGKWAGSVAFVSGAVSDVLNPLGPFAAYIALVAAIAAAIIAIAIVLRLVLATKAMPALIFATSAAAIAGGVYAVQQETNSQNGIIAGLVPAVAELQQSLGIVSAKVAKIEKTVTETQKTVEEVKKSTDTVAQKTEEIAAAEKQQTEQGAETQKTVEAVKQSTDTVAQKTEEIASAQKQQTEQGTQTQKAVEAVKQTTDTLAAGQQQAAAQADKLQATTEQIAASIDTIAKGFAALAAQGGAIADPKRPDEYYHNARVYELSGDMLNARRSYLAFANFDVDAVDPYTRFATLLRVQDGKAGAREVFGQLADKAKAPAIKLVHLEQFDDAQRLDKLNAFIAAHPDYAPAYFLLAQEFSEDRLGSQSLSDKRSEAEALTKFVSYEKEGGLLKYFVDQTQLADWLERSRSRLVAVGDVLDPQRFAPTLTPMRSNAGWTITISLPEAATGISWRLGESGPFTDTGLMAMNDQRTGKPMPNPSFELPDSTAATTIGIKYLDIRGRETGPFDIRFDPDSALQQGDKQILDQFWTSWIAFDSGGNHGLVYFTQMLSYRCAIKDVHYGLDGAAPDKEIKMPPCDKKDPYAIPYDYQPYFKVADSVKSMSVQVTYTDGTKSPVREYKRQ
;
A
#
# COMPACT_ATOMS: atom_id res chain seq x y z
N MET A 1 35.58 -39.19 33.97
CA MET A 1 35.82 -39.12 35.43
C MET A 1 36.14 -37.68 35.80
N THR A 2 35.76 -37.22 37.00
CA THR A 2 36.34 -36.11 37.81
C THR A 2 36.96 -34.87 37.11
N GLY A 3 36.61 -33.61 37.44
CA GLY A 3 35.63 -33.13 38.43
C GLY A 3 35.95 -31.72 38.98
N ASP A 4 35.17 -30.73 38.53
CA ASP A 4 34.65 -29.53 39.25
C ASP A 4 35.55 -28.52 40.03
N ILE A 5 34.99 -27.31 40.21
CA ILE A 5 35.32 -26.19 41.12
C ILE A 5 36.61 -25.36 40.87
N GLY A 6 36.45 -24.02 40.84
CA GLY A 6 37.51 -23.06 41.24
C GLY A 6 37.56 -21.76 40.44
N ALA A 7 37.06 -20.63 40.98
CA ALA A 7 37.03 -19.34 40.28
C ALA A 7 38.06 -18.32 40.80
N ALA A 8 38.69 -17.57 39.89
CA ALA A 8 39.32 -16.26 40.12
C ALA A 8 39.40 -15.48 38.79
N ALA A 9 39.08 -14.17 38.80
CA ALA A 9 38.91 -13.38 37.57
C ALA A 9 40.12 -12.49 37.22
N PRO A 10 40.64 -12.51 35.98
CA PRO A 10 41.56 -11.49 35.45
C PRO A 10 40.83 -10.22 34.99
N SER A 11 41.50 -9.07 35.05
CA SER A 11 40.90 -7.76 34.81
C SER A 11 40.57 -7.45 33.33
N LEU A 12 39.44 -6.77 33.12
CA LEU A 12 38.89 -6.37 31.81
C LEU A 12 39.85 -5.55 30.92
N ILE A 13 40.88 -4.94 31.51
CA ILE A 13 41.86 -4.08 30.82
C ILE A 13 42.67 -4.86 29.77
N ARG A 14 42.89 -6.18 29.96
CA ARG A 14 43.65 -6.99 29.00
C ARG A 14 42.82 -7.53 27.83
N ALA A 15 41.49 -7.42 27.88
CA ALA A 15 40.58 -7.94 26.86
C ALA A 15 40.19 -6.91 25.77
N SER A 16 40.32 -5.60 26.04
CA SER A 16 40.02 -4.54 25.08
C SER A 16 41.15 -4.31 24.05
N LEU A 17 42.40 -4.59 24.43
CA LEU A 17 43.60 -4.32 23.62
C LEU A 17 43.82 -5.30 22.45
N SER A 18 43.05 -6.38 22.33
CA SER A 18 43.20 -7.38 21.26
C SER A 18 42.16 -7.25 20.12
N ARG A 19 41.28 -6.24 20.15
CA ARG A 19 40.23 -6.02 19.12
C ARG A 19 40.23 -4.63 18.45
N THR A 20 41.37 -3.94 18.44
CA THR A 20 41.55 -2.62 17.78
C THR A 20 42.54 -2.62 16.60
N GLY A 21 43.06 -3.78 16.20
CA GLY A 21 44.07 -3.96 15.13
C GLY A 21 43.62 -3.69 13.69
N LYS A 22 42.67 -2.77 13.45
CA LYS A 22 42.24 -2.34 12.10
C LYS A 22 42.28 -0.82 11.86
N TRP A 23 42.66 -0.01 12.85
CA TRP A 23 42.79 1.45 12.69
C TRP A 23 44.22 2.00 12.86
N ALA A 24 45.18 1.17 13.31
CA ALA A 24 46.56 1.60 13.53
C ALA A 24 47.28 2.06 12.24
N GLY A 25 46.94 1.49 11.07
CA GLY A 25 47.54 1.87 9.79
C GLY A 25 47.19 3.29 9.34
N SER A 26 46.00 3.78 9.67
CA SER A 26 45.51 5.10 9.23
C SER A 26 46.18 6.25 10.00
N VAL A 27 46.53 6.04 11.27
CA VAL A 27 47.12 7.08 12.13
C VAL A 27 48.56 7.42 11.70
N ALA A 28 49.32 6.43 11.26
CA ALA A 28 50.71 6.62 10.82
C ALA A 28 50.86 7.42 9.50
N PHE A 29 49.82 7.46 8.66
CA PHE A 29 49.84 8.25 7.42
C PHE A 29 49.48 9.72 7.67
N VAL A 30 48.56 9.99 8.60
CA VAL A 30 48.15 11.37 8.97
C VAL A 30 49.29 12.13 9.65
N SER A 31 50.16 11.46 10.41
CA SER A 31 51.31 12.09 11.06
C SER A 31 52.35 12.71 10.11
N GLY A 32 52.38 12.34 8.82
CA GLY A 32 53.28 12.95 7.84
C GLY A 32 52.75 14.26 7.22
N ALA A 33 51.44 14.32 6.94
CA ALA A 33 50.84 15.43 6.18
C ALA A 33 50.45 16.66 7.01
N VAL A 34 50.51 16.58 8.34
CA VAL A 34 50.01 17.62 9.26
C VAL A 34 51.04 18.73 9.54
N SER A 35 52.34 18.47 9.34
CA SER A 35 53.41 19.44 9.64
C SER A 35 53.32 20.72 8.79
N ASP A 36 53.17 20.58 7.47
CA ASP A 36 53.18 21.72 6.55
C ASP A 36 51.87 22.52 6.56
N VAL A 37 50.77 21.92 7.03
CA VAL A 37 49.43 22.53 7.04
C VAL A 37 49.18 23.38 8.29
N LEU A 38 49.80 23.04 9.44
CA LEU A 38 49.55 23.74 10.71
C LEU A 38 50.44 24.95 10.97
N ASN A 39 51.59 25.08 10.29
CA ASN A 39 52.52 26.20 10.50
C ASN A 39 51.85 27.60 10.39
N PRO A 40 51.01 27.92 9.38
CA PRO A 40 50.32 29.22 9.31
C PRO A 40 49.20 29.41 10.35
N LEU A 41 48.79 28.35 11.06
CA LEU A 41 47.72 28.40 12.09
C LEU A 41 48.24 28.57 13.52
N GLY A 42 49.57 28.58 13.72
CA GLY A 42 50.22 28.76 15.02
C GLY A 42 49.64 29.87 15.91
N PRO A 43 49.46 31.12 15.42
CA PRO A 43 48.87 32.22 16.20
C PRO A 43 47.45 31.94 16.74
N PHE A 44 46.74 30.97 16.16
CA PHE A 44 45.39 30.59 16.54
C PHE A 44 45.32 29.26 17.32
N ALA A 45 46.44 28.54 17.48
CA ALA A 45 46.49 27.21 18.10
C ALA A 45 45.90 27.20 19.53
N ALA A 46 46.17 28.24 20.32
CA ALA A 46 45.59 28.41 21.67
C ALA A 46 44.07 28.52 21.65
N TYR A 47 43.50 29.30 20.72
CA TYR A 47 42.05 29.46 20.57
C TYR A 47 41.39 28.17 20.06
N ILE A 48 42.02 27.48 19.12
CA ILE A 48 41.55 26.19 18.59
C ILE A 48 41.54 25.12 19.71
N ALA A 49 42.60 25.04 20.51
CA ALA A 49 42.67 24.14 21.66
C ALA A 49 41.59 24.45 22.71
N LEU A 50 41.37 25.73 23.02
CA LEU A 50 40.33 26.18 23.96
C LEU A 50 38.92 25.80 23.48
N VAL A 51 38.58 26.10 22.23
CA VAL A 51 37.26 25.79 21.65
C VAL A 51 37.04 24.27 21.57
N ALA A 52 38.05 23.49 21.17
CA ALA A 52 37.96 22.04 21.13
C ALA A 52 37.78 21.42 22.53
N ALA A 53 38.46 21.96 23.57
CA ALA A 53 38.28 21.52 24.95
C ALA A 53 36.87 21.84 25.50
N ILE A 54 36.34 23.03 25.20
CA ILE A 54 34.96 23.42 25.57
C ILE A 54 33.94 22.50 24.89
N ALA A 55 34.10 22.23 23.58
CA ALA A 55 33.25 21.31 22.85
C ALA A 55 33.29 19.88 23.42
N ALA A 56 34.48 19.37 23.75
CA ALA A 56 34.65 18.07 24.40
C ALA A 56 33.96 18.00 25.76
N ALA A 57 34.06 19.06 26.58
CA ALA A 57 33.38 19.14 27.88
C ALA A 57 31.85 19.13 27.73
N ILE A 58 31.30 19.91 26.79
CA ILE A 58 29.85 19.94 26.51
C ILE A 58 29.35 18.55 26.06
N ILE A 59 30.07 17.88 25.15
CA ILE A 59 29.71 16.54 24.67
C ILE A 59 29.79 15.51 25.81
N ALA A 60 30.82 15.56 26.66
CA ALA A 60 30.94 14.68 27.81
C ALA A 60 29.79 14.88 28.81
N ILE A 61 29.42 16.13 29.12
CA ILE A 61 28.27 16.46 29.99
C ILE A 61 26.96 15.94 29.38
N ALA A 62 26.74 16.12 28.08
CA ALA A 62 25.54 15.63 27.39
C ALA A 62 25.41 14.09 27.43
N ILE A 63 26.53 13.35 27.39
CA ILE A 63 26.56 11.89 27.57
C ILE A 63 26.24 11.50 29.02
N VAL A 64 26.85 12.17 30.01
CA VAL A 64 26.62 11.90 31.45
C VAL A 64 25.16 12.18 31.84
N LEU A 65 24.57 13.26 31.33
CA LEU A 65 23.15 13.61 31.52
C LEU A 65 22.17 12.79 30.67
N ARG A 66 22.67 11.81 29.88
CA ARG A 66 21.88 10.98 28.95
C ARG A 66 21.07 11.76 27.89
N LEU A 67 21.44 13.01 27.62
CA LEU A 67 20.79 13.85 26.60
C LEU A 67 21.08 13.35 25.17
N VAL A 68 22.15 12.57 24.98
CA VAL A 68 22.51 11.93 23.70
C VAL A 68 22.96 10.48 23.95
N LEU A 69 22.59 9.56 23.06
CA LEU A 69 23.10 8.18 23.09
C LEU A 69 24.62 8.16 22.87
N ALA A 70 25.36 7.63 23.84
CA ALA A 70 26.83 7.55 23.81
C ALA A 70 27.39 6.93 22.51
N THR A 71 26.71 5.92 21.95
CA THR A 71 27.10 5.27 20.69
C THR A 71 27.13 6.19 19.47
N LYS A 72 26.34 7.28 19.45
CA LYS A 72 26.40 8.31 18.40
C LYS A 72 27.38 9.44 18.73
N ALA A 73 27.57 9.76 20.01
CA ALA A 73 28.41 10.88 20.45
C ALA A 73 29.91 10.53 20.58
N MET A 74 30.26 9.24 20.80
CA MET A 74 31.64 8.79 21.02
C MET A 74 32.65 9.26 19.96
N PRO A 75 32.36 9.18 18.63
CA PRO A 75 33.33 9.61 17.62
C PRO A 75 33.62 11.11 17.66
N ALA A 76 32.61 11.94 17.93
CA ALA A 76 32.76 13.39 18.05
C ALA A 76 33.57 13.78 19.29
N LEU A 77 33.37 13.08 20.42
CA LEU A 77 34.17 13.27 21.63
C LEU A 77 35.64 12.88 21.44
N ILE A 78 35.90 11.76 20.76
CA ILE A 78 37.27 11.33 20.40
C ILE A 78 37.93 12.35 19.46
N PHE A 79 37.20 12.86 18.46
CA PHE A 79 37.73 13.88 17.55
C PHE A 79 38.05 15.19 18.28
N ALA A 80 37.13 15.72 19.09
CA ALA A 80 37.32 16.97 19.82
C ALA A 80 38.48 16.88 20.83
N THR A 81 38.60 15.77 21.57
CA THR A 81 39.72 15.56 22.50
C THR A 81 41.06 15.38 21.77
N SER A 82 41.09 14.69 20.63
CA SER A 82 42.31 14.58 19.80
C SER A 82 42.73 15.94 19.22
N ALA A 83 41.78 16.73 18.73
CA ALA A 83 42.04 18.07 18.20
C ALA A 83 42.59 19.01 19.29
N ALA A 84 42.01 18.98 20.50
CA ALA A 84 42.51 19.75 21.64
C ALA A 84 43.94 19.35 22.03
N ALA A 85 44.25 18.04 22.05
CA ALA A 85 45.58 17.53 22.36
C ALA A 85 46.63 17.94 21.31
N ILE A 86 46.30 17.85 20.01
CA ILE A 86 47.20 18.22 18.91
C ILE A 86 47.44 19.75 18.91
N ALA A 87 46.38 20.56 18.98
CA ALA A 87 46.51 22.02 19.00
C ALA A 87 47.24 22.53 20.25
N GLY A 88 46.98 21.93 21.42
CA GLY A 88 47.72 22.22 22.66
C GLY A 88 49.19 21.84 22.59
N GLY A 89 49.53 20.71 21.96
CA GLY A 89 50.92 20.31 21.71
C GLY A 89 51.66 21.27 20.79
N VAL A 90 51.04 21.70 19.69
CA VAL A 90 51.61 22.71 18.78
C VAL A 90 51.84 24.05 19.49
N TYR A 91 50.87 24.50 20.30
CA TYR A 91 51.02 25.73 21.10
C TYR A 91 52.18 25.64 22.10
N ALA A 92 52.35 24.51 22.79
CA ALA A 92 53.47 24.30 23.72
C ALA A 92 54.83 24.35 23.01
N VAL A 93 54.97 23.67 21.86
CA VAL A 93 56.22 23.66 21.06
C VAL A 93 56.54 25.05 20.49
N GLN A 94 55.53 25.85 20.14
CA GLN A 94 55.73 27.25 19.72
C GLN A 94 56.11 28.19 20.87
N GLN A 95 55.83 27.84 22.12
CA GLN A 95 56.24 28.64 23.28
C GLN A 95 57.73 28.46 23.64
N GLU A 96 58.35 27.32 23.28
CA GLU A 96 59.79 27.10 23.50
C GLU A 96 60.70 27.64 22.37
N THR A 97 60.17 27.85 21.16
CA THR A 97 60.99 28.07 19.96
C THR A 97 61.26 29.53 19.59
N ASN A 98 60.79 30.51 20.38
CA ASN A 98 60.92 31.93 20.05
C ASN A 98 62.12 32.61 20.74
N SER A 99 63.34 32.34 20.26
CA SER A 99 64.58 32.99 20.74
C SER A 99 65.49 33.54 19.63
N GLN A 100 65.60 34.87 19.60
CA GLN A 100 66.68 35.73 19.06
C GLN A 100 67.34 35.47 17.67
N ASN A 101 67.07 36.41 16.76
CA ASN A 101 68.04 37.19 15.94
C ASN A 101 68.92 36.55 14.82
N GLY A 102 68.94 37.22 13.65
CA GLY A 102 70.08 37.23 12.69
C GLY A 102 69.71 37.00 11.20
N ILE A 103 70.47 37.46 10.19
CA ILE A 103 71.69 38.32 10.21
C ILE A 103 72.03 38.90 8.78
N ILE A 104 72.48 40.18 8.69
CA ILE A 104 73.34 40.83 7.62
C ILE A 104 72.80 40.86 6.13
N ALA A 105 73.20 41.71 5.17
CA ALA A 105 73.61 43.14 5.00
C ALA A 105 73.67 43.43 3.46
N GLY A 106 74.10 44.55 2.83
CA GLY A 106 74.62 45.89 3.21
C GLY A 106 75.28 46.61 2.00
N LEU A 107 75.82 47.84 2.19
CA LEU A 107 76.62 48.68 1.25
C LEU A 107 75.85 49.37 0.09
N VAL A 108 76.22 50.55 -0.45
CA VAL A 108 77.55 51.21 -0.67
C VAL A 108 77.58 52.69 -0.16
N PRO A 109 78.75 53.32 0.16
CA PRO A 109 78.84 54.53 1.04
C PRO A 109 79.62 55.77 0.49
N ALA A 110 79.62 56.90 1.24
CA ALA A 110 80.75 57.86 1.34
C ALA A 110 80.63 58.92 2.49
N VAL A 111 81.60 58.90 3.44
CA VAL A 111 82.48 60.00 3.99
C VAL A 111 81.94 61.46 4.18
N ALA A 112 82.29 62.28 5.19
CA ALA A 112 82.74 62.14 6.61
C ALA A 112 82.96 63.55 7.27
N GLU A 113 82.78 63.67 8.60
CA GLU A 113 83.43 64.62 9.57
C GLU A 113 83.41 66.17 9.30
N LEU A 114 83.77 67.11 10.21
CA LEU A 114 84.33 67.09 11.59
C LEU A 114 83.67 68.21 12.48
N GLN A 115 84.13 68.37 13.73
CA GLN A 115 83.53 69.18 14.81
C GLN A 115 84.34 70.46 15.19
N GLN A 116 83.66 71.49 15.75
CA GLN A 116 84.18 72.62 16.58
C GLN A 116 85.16 73.63 15.89
N SER A 117 85.14 74.96 16.12
CA SER A 117 84.94 75.70 17.38
C SER A 117 84.69 77.23 17.21
N LEU A 118 84.06 77.86 18.22
CA LEU A 118 84.19 79.25 18.76
C LEU A 118 83.98 80.55 17.90
N GLY A 119 83.24 81.53 18.48
CA GLY A 119 83.39 82.99 18.27
C GLY A 119 82.29 83.72 17.45
N ILE A 120 81.16 84.20 18.00
CA ILE A 120 80.90 85.40 18.86
C ILE A 120 80.67 86.75 18.11
N VAL A 121 79.40 87.22 18.10
CA VAL A 121 78.93 88.66 18.17
C VAL A 121 79.18 89.53 16.89
N SER A 122 78.41 90.57 16.49
CA SER A 122 77.37 91.43 17.13
C SER A 122 76.30 91.96 16.14
N ALA A 123 75.19 92.48 16.70
CA ALA A 123 74.32 93.58 16.22
C ALA A 123 73.78 93.56 14.75
N LYS A 124 72.48 93.44 14.51
CA LYS A 124 71.33 94.35 14.82
C LYS A 124 71.16 95.60 13.94
N VAL A 125 70.14 95.49 13.08
CA VAL A 125 68.99 96.43 12.95
C VAL A 125 69.27 97.90 12.58
N ALA A 126 69.10 98.18 11.28
CA ALA A 126 68.27 99.27 10.76
C ALA A 126 67.41 98.67 9.62
N LYS A 127 66.29 98.00 9.93
CA LYS A 127 64.96 98.57 10.20
C LYS A 127 64.35 99.16 8.91
N ILE A 128 63.67 98.34 8.11
CA ILE A 128 62.23 98.01 8.20
C ILE A 128 61.36 99.22 7.79
N GLU A 129 60.94 99.19 6.52
CA GLU A 129 59.78 99.91 5.98
C GLU A 129 59.09 99.07 4.90
N LYS A 130 59.87 98.42 4.02
CA LYS A 130 59.36 97.55 2.93
C LYS A 130 58.52 96.35 3.40
N THR A 131 58.79 95.80 4.58
CA THR A 131 58.23 94.51 5.05
C THR A 131 56.71 94.51 5.22
N VAL A 132 56.11 95.64 5.63
CA VAL A 132 54.68 95.69 6.01
C VAL A 132 53.76 95.44 4.81
N THR A 133 54.15 95.92 3.61
CA THR A 133 53.34 95.80 2.39
C THR A 133 53.38 94.39 1.79
N GLU A 134 54.50 93.68 1.93
CA GLU A 134 54.62 92.30 1.43
C GLU A 134 53.80 91.32 2.32
N THR A 135 53.81 91.49 3.65
CA THR A 135 53.10 90.58 4.58
C THR A 135 51.58 90.55 4.38
N GLN A 136 50.92 91.68 4.13
CA GLN A 136 49.46 91.68 3.93
C GLN A 136 49.04 90.87 2.70
N LYS A 137 49.80 90.96 1.60
CA LYS A 137 49.50 90.23 0.36
C LYS A 137 49.67 88.71 0.55
N THR A 138 50.69 88.28 1.29
CA THR A 138 50.90 86.86 1.62
C THR A 138 49.74 86.28 2.43
N VAL A 139 49.12 87.05 3.33
CA VAL A 139 48.00 86.55 4.16
C VAL A 139 46.76 86.24 3.33
N GLU A 140 46.44 87.04 2.30
CA GLU A 140 45.31 86.76 1.41
C GLU A 140 45.57 85.55 0.49
N GLU A 141 46.79 85.42 -0.06
CA GLU A 141 47.18 84.24 -0.85
C GLU A 141 47.21 82.96 -0.01
N VAL A 142 47.74 83.02 1.22
CA VAL A 142 47.70 81.89 2.18
C VAL A 142 46.26 81.50 2.49
N LYS A 143 45.37 82.45 2.82
CA LYS A 143 43.96 82.13 3.09
C LYS A 143 43.30 81.42 1.91
N LYS A 144 43.47 81.94 0.70
CA LYS A 144 42.93 81.32 -0.52
C LYS A 144 43.50 79.91 -0.75
N SER A 145 44.76 79.67 -0.41
CA SER A 145 45.36 78.33 -0.44
C SER A 145 44.73 77.39 0.61
N THR A 146 44.49 77.86 1.83
CA THR A 146 43.84 77.09 2.90
C THR A 146 42.41 76.71 2.53
N ASP A 147 41.62 77.65 2.02
CA ASP A 147 40.25 77.39 1.56
C ASP A 147 40.23 76.33 0.44
N THR A 148 41.20 76.39 -0.49
CA THR A 148 41.38 75.40 -1.57
C THR A 148 41.81 74.02 -1.04
N VAL A 149 42.67 73.97 -0.02
CA VAL A 149 43.12 72.71 0.61
C VAL A 149 42.00 72.06 1.43
N ALA A 150 41.18 72.85 2.12
CA ALA A 150 40.00 72.35 2.82
C ALA A 150 39.01 71.69 1.83
N GLN A 151 38.67 72.39 0.74
CA GLN A 151 37.77 71.86 -0.28
C GLN A 151 38.30 70.55 -0.91
N LYS A 152 39.61 70.47 -1.20
CA LYS A 152 40.23 69.22 -1.69
C LYS A 152 40.26 68.09 -0.65
N THR A 153 40.30 68.42 0.64
CA THR A 153 40.26 67.41 1.71
C THR A 153 38.86 66.80 1.81
N GLU A 154 37.81 67.59 1.62
CA GLU A 154 36.43 67.08 1.51
C GLU A 154 36.22 66.23 0.24
N GLU A 155 36.78 66.65 -0.91
CA GLU A 155 36.76 65.85 -2.15
C GLU A 155 37.49 64.49 -1.99
N ILE A 156 38.64 64.48 -1.31
CA ILE A 156 39.40 63.24 -1.04
C ILE A 156 38.63 62.33 -0.07
N ALA A 157 38.06 62.87 1.02
CA ALA A 157 37.26 62.09 1.96
C ALA A 157 36.00 61.49 1.32
N ALA A 158 35.38 62.20 0.37
CA ALA A 158 34.28 61.66 -0.43
C ALA A 158 34.76 60.51 -1.36
N ALA A 159 35.92 60.68 -2.00
CA ALA A 159 36.50 59.66 -2.89
C ALA A 159 36.92 58.39 -2.14
N GLU A 160 37.56 58.49 -0.97
CA GLU A 160 37.90 57.33 -0.13
C GLU A 160 36.66 56.55 0.30
N LYS A 161 35.59 57.26 0.68
CA LYS A 161 34.32 56.62 1.03
C LYS A 161 33.71 55.88 -0.17
N GLN A 162 33.72 56.50 -1.34
CA GLN A 162 33.19 55.90 -2.57
C GLN A 162 34.01 54.69 -3.03
N GLN A 163 35.34 54.71 -2.87
CA GLN A 163 36.20 53.54 -3.09
C GLN A 163 35.95 52.43 -2.06
N THR A 164 35.68 52.77 -0.80
CA THR A 164 35.33 51.78 0.25
C THR A 164 34.02 51.08 -0.06
N GLU A 165 33.01 51.82 -0.52
CA GLU A 165 31.72 51.27 -0.95
C GLU A 165 31.86 50.38 -2.22
N GLN A 166 32.64 50.80 -3.22
CA GLN A 166 32.97 49.96 -4.39
C GLN A 166 33.77 48.70 -4.04
N GLY A 167 34.67 48.77 -3.07
CA GLY A 167 35.42 47.61 -2.58
C GLY A 167 34.50 46.54 -1.97
N ALA A 168 33.54 46.96 -1.15
CA ALA A 168 32.54 46.07 -0.56
C ALA A 168 31.59 45.45 -1.60
N GLU A 169 31.20 46.20 -2.64
CA GLU A 169 30.37 45.68 -3.74
C GLU A 169 31.15 44.70 -4.65
N THR A 170 32.43 44.99 -4.90
CA THR A 170 33.36 44.08 -5.60
C THR A 170 33.52 42.77 -4.82
N GLN A 171 33.70 42.84 -3.49
CA GLN A 171 33.84 41.65 -2.65
C GLN A 171 32.59 40.76 -2.66
N LYS A 172 31.38 41.36 -2.56
CA LYS A 172 30.11 40.62 -2.73
C LYS A 172 30.00 39.96 -4.11
N THR A 173 30.44 40.64 -5.16
CA THR A 173 30.46 40.08 -6.52
C THR A 173 31.40 38.88 -6.62
N VAL A 174 32.59 38.95 -6.02
CA VAL A 174 33.54 37.82 -5.96
C VAL A 174 32.95 36.63 -5.17
N GLU A 175 32.28 36.87 -4.04
CA GLU A 175 31.62 35.82 -3.26
C GLU A 175 30.46 35.16 -4.03
N ALA A 176 29.64 35.95 -4.74
CA ALA A 176 28.57 35.43 -5.60
C ALA A 176 29.11 34.62 -6.81
N VAL A 177 30.20 35.09 -7.44
CA VAL A 177 30.88 34.35 -8.52
C VAL A 177 31.48 33.05 -7.99
N LYS A 178 32.03 33.05 -6.77
CA LYS A 178 32.51 31.82 -6.13
C LYS A 178 31.38 30.82 -5.88
N GLN A 179 30.28 31.24 -5.25
CA GLN A 179 29.10 30.37 -5.03
C GLN A 179 28.53 29.81 -6.34
N SER A 180 28.50 30.63 -7.41
CA SER A 180 28.13 30.18 -8.76
C SER A 180 29.10 29.13 -9.30
N THR A 181 30.40 29.32 -9.11
CA THR A 181 31.45 28.37 -9.54
C THR A 181 31.35 27.05 -8.78
N ASP A 182 31.17 27.09 -7.45
CA ASP A 182 30.99 25.90 -6.61
C ASP A 182 29.70 25.14 -7.01
N THR A 183 28.62 25.86 -7.36
CA THR A 183 27.36 25.29 -7.87
C THR A 183 27.56 24.65 -9.25
N VAL A 184 28.32 25.27 -10.16
CA VAL A 184 28.64 24.70 -11.48
C VAL A 184 29.53 23.45 -11.35
N ALA A 185 30.46 23.43 -10.39
CA ALA A 185 31.28 22.26 -10.08
C ALA A 185 30.40 21.08 -9.62
N GLN A 186 29.53 21.30 -8.62
CA GLN A 186 28.57 20.28 -8.16
C GLN A 186 27.69 19.78 -9.30
N LYS A 187 27.14 20.67 -10.13
CA LYS A 187 26.33 20.27 -11.30
C LYS A 187 27.10 19.48 -12.36
N THR A 188 28.40 19.74 -12.50
CA THR A 188 29.26 18.97 -13.39
C THR A 188 29.48 17.55 -12.86
N GLU A 189 29.66 17.39 -11.55
CA GLU A 189 29.73 16.07 -10.89
C GLU A 189 28.39 15.31 -10.94
N GLU A 190 27.26 16.00 -10.70
CA GLU A 190 25.90 15.46 -10.88
C GLU A 190 25.72 14.90 -12.29
N ILE A 191 26.03 15.70 -13.33
CA ILE A 191 25.91 15.30 -14.75
C ILE A 191 26.83 14.14 -15.09
N ALA A 192 28.09 14.14 -14.63
CA ALA A 192 29.02 13.03 -14.84
C ALA A 192 28.53 11.73 -14.19
N SER A 193 27.96 11.82 -12.97
CA SER A 193 27.37 10.67 -12.29
C SER A 193 26.14 10.12 -13.03
N ALA A 194 25.27 11.02 -13.53
CA ALA A 194 24.08 10.67 -14.29
C ALA A 194 24.41 10.03 -15.66
N GLN A 195 25.41 10.55 -16.38
CA GLN A 195 25.90 9.93 -17.62
C GLN A 195 26.48 8.53 -17.38
N LYS A 196 27.20 8.33 -16.27
CA LYS A 196 27.71 7.01 -15.89
C LYS A 196 26.57 6.04 -15.56
N GLN A 197 25.57 6.47 -14.78
CA GLN A 197 24.37 5.69 -14.51
C GLN A 197 23.59 5.34 -15.78
N GLN A 198 23.40 6.29 -16.72
CA GLN A 198 22.76 6.02 -18.01
C GLN A 198 23.56 5.00 -18.86
N THR A 199 24.90 5.03 -18.80
CA THR A 199 25.76 4.07 -19.50
C THR A 199 25.64 2.67 -18.91
N GLU A 200 25.66 2.56 -17.58
CA GLU A 200 25.46 1.29 -16.86
C GLU A 200 24.05 0.74 -17.07
N GLN A 201 23.02 1.61 -17.03
CA GLN A 201 21.63 1.26 -17.31
C GLN A 201 21.42 0.81 -18.76
N GLY A 202 22.01 1.50 -19.74
CA GLY A 202 22.00 1.06 -21.14
C GLY A 202 22.66 -0.30 -21.35
N THR A 203 23.76 -0.57 -20.63
CA THR A 203 24.45 -1.87 -20.63
C THR A 203 23.58 -2.97 -20.01
N GLN A 204 22.82 -2.67 -18.95
CA GLN A 204 21.84 -3.60 -18.39
C GLN A 204 20.65 -3.82 -19.32
N THR A 205 20.14 -2.77 -19.98
CA THR A 205 19.07 -2.88 -20.98
C THR A 205 19.48 -3.76 -22.16
N GLN A 206 20.72 -3.65 -22.66
CA GLN A 206 21.21 -4.56 -23.70
C GLN A 206 21.24 -6.02 -23.25
N LYS A 207 21.76 -6.30 -22.04
CA LYS A 207 21.73 -7.65 -21.46
C LYS A 207 20.31 -8.18 -21.24
N ALA A 208 19.39 -7.32 -20.83
CA ALA A 208 17.98 -7.67 -20.68
C ALA A 208 17.32 -7.98 -22.04
N VAL A 209 17.57 -7.18 -23.07
CA VAL A 209 17.10 -7.43 -24.45
C VAL A 209 17.67 -8.74 -25.00
N GLU A 210 18.94 -9.06 -24.74
CA GLU A 210 19.57 -10.30 -25.21
C GLU A 210 19.08 -11.54 -24.45
N ALA A 211 18.84 -11.43 -23.13
CA ALA A 211 18.20 -12.49 -22.34
C ALA A 211 16.71 -12.68 -22.71
N VAL A 212 15.98 -11.59 -22.98
CA VAL A 212 14.62 -11.65 -23.53
C VAL A 212 14.64 -12.31 -24.90
N LYS A 213 15.58 -11.97 -25.79
CA LYS A 213 15.72 -12.62 -27.09
C LYS A 213 15.97 -14.13 -26.95
N GLN A 214 16.91 -14.56 -26.10
CA GLN A 214 17.15 -15.98 -25.83
C GLN A 214 15.90 -16.68 -25.26
N THR A 215 15.13 -15.98 -24.43
CA THR A 215 13.84 -16.46 -23.91
C THR A 215 12.79 -16.58 -25.02
N THR A 216 12.70 -15.62 -25.94
CA THR A 216 11.82 -15.64 -27.11
C THR A 216 12.20 -16.75 -28.08
N ASP A 217 13.50 -16.93 -28.38
CA ASP A 217 14.00 -17.99 -29.26
C ASP A 217 13.70 -19.38 -28.64
N THR A 218 13.87 -19.51 -27.32
CA THR A 218 13.53 -20.74 -26.57
C THR A 218 12.01 -20.98 -26.51
N LEU A 219 11.21 -19.92 -26.33
CA LEU A 219 9.75 -20.00 -26.30
C LEU A 219 9.18 -20.29 -27.69
N ALA A 220 9.79 -19.79 -28.77
CA ALA A 220 9.43 -20.12 -30.14
C ALA A 220 9.77 -21.59 -30.48
N ALA A 221 10.94 -22.09 -30.07
CA ALA A 221 11.26 -23.51 -30.18
C ALA A 221 10.32 -24.39 -29.34
N GLY A 222 9.98 -23.95 -28.13
CA GLY A 222 9.00 -24.58 -27.25
C GLY A 222 7.59 -24.58 -27.86
N GLN A 223 7.16 -23.48 -28.50
CA GLN A 223 5.90 -23.40 -29.23
C GLN A 223 5.91 -24.28 -30.49
N GLN A 224 7.02 -24.42 -31.20
CA GLN A 224 7.12 -25.35 -32.34
C GLN A 224 7.08 -26.82 -31.90
N GLN A 225 7.69 -27.16 -30.77
CA GLN A 225 7.59 -28.50 -30.18
C GLN A 225 6.18 -28.76 -29.63
N ALA A 226 5.60 -27.80 -28.92
CA ALA A 226 4.23 -27.88 -28.42
C ALA A 226 3.21 -27.94 -29.57
N ALA A 227 3.42 -27.21 -30.68
CA ALA A 227 2.62 -27.29 -31.88
C ALA A 227 2.76 -28.67 -32.54
N ALA A 228 3.96 -29.14 -32.85
CA ALA A 228 4.15 -30.47 -33.44
C ALA A 228 3.65 -31.63 -32.55
N GLN A 229 3.64 -31.44 -31.23
CA GLN A 229 3.06 -32.37 -30.27
C GLN A 229 1.54 -32.22 -30.17
N ALA A 230 1.00 -31.00 -30.28
CA ALA A 230 -0.43 -30.72 -30.39
C ALA A 230 -1.01 -31.24 -31.71
N ASP A 231 -0.37 -31.03 -32.86
CA ASP A 231 -0.74 -31.59 -34.16
C ASP A 231 -0.83 -33.12 -34.11
N LYS A 232 0.10 -33.76 -33.40
CA LYS A 232 0.12 -35.21 -33.22
C LYS A 232 -0.96 -35.70 -32.25
N LEU A 233 -1.21 -34.94 -31.18
CA LEU A 233 -2.31 -35.19 -30.25
C LEU A 233 -3.67 -34.90 -30.90
N GLN A 234 -3.74 -33.92 -31.80
CA GLN A 234 -4.90 -33.49 -32.55
C GLN A 234 -5.22 -34.50 -33.64
N ALA A 235 -4.27 -34.96 -34.45
CA ALA A 235 -4.49 -36.07 -35.39
C ALA A 235 -4.98 -37.36 -34.67
N THR A 236 -4.51 -37.60 -33.45
CA THR A 236 -5.02 -38.70 -32.59
C THR A 236 -6.44 -38.39 -32.07
N THR A 237 -6.70 -37.14 -31.66
CA THR A 237 -8.01 -36.67 -31.18
C THR A 237 -9.04 -36.61 -32.31
N GLU A 238 -8.64 -36.36 -33.55
CA GLU A 238 -9.46 -36.38 -34.75
C GLU A 238 -9.81 -37.81 -35.14
N GLN A 239 -8.89 -38.77 -34.98
CA GLN A 239 -9.20 -40.19 -35.13
C GLN A 239 -10.16 -40.71 -34.05
N ILE A 240 -10.07 -40.21 -32.81
CA ILE A 240 -10.98 -40.56 -31.71
C ILE A 240 -12.32 -39.81 -31.83
N ALA A 241 -12.33 -38.54 -32.22
CA ALA A 241 -13.56 -37.77 -32.46
C ALA A 241 -14.31 -38.33 -33.68
N ALA A 242 -13.60 -38.73 -34.74
CA ALA A 242 -14.21 -39.43 -35.88
C ALA A 242 -14.76 -40.80 -35.48
N SER A 243 -14.15 -41.51 -34.53
CA SER A 243 -14.72 -42.77 -34.04
C SER A 243 -15.96 -42.54 -33.17
N ILE A 244 -15.98 -41.55 -32.29
CA ILE A 244 -17.15 -41.24 -31.44
C ILE A 244 -18.29 -40.61 -32.26
N ASP A 245 -18.01 -39.76 -33.24
CA ASP A 245 -18.99 -39.28 -34.24
C ASP A 245 -19.55 -40.43 -35.08
N THR A 246 -18.70 -41.38 -35.51
CA THR A 246 -19.14 -42.60 -36.20
C THR A 246 -20.01 -43.49 -35.31
N ILE A 247 -19.71 -43.58 -34.01
CA ILE A 247 -20.50 -44.32 -33.01
C ILE A 247 -21.85 -43.63 -32.79
N ALA A 248 -21.89 -42.30 -32.66
CA ALA A 248 -23.12 -41.52 -32.53
C ALA A 248 -24.02 -41.65 -33.77
N LYS A 249 -23.44 -41.54 -34.97
CA LYS A 249 -24.15 -41.73 -36.24
C LYS A 249 -24.64 -43.17 -36.43
N GLY A 250 -23.82 -44.16 -36.07
CA GLY A 250 -24.20 -45.58 -36.08
C GLY A 250 -25.36 -45.86 -35.13
N PHE A 251 -25.24 -45.45 -33.87
CA PHE A 251 -26.28 -45.54 -32.85
C PHE A 251 -27.59 -44.89 -33.29
N ALA A 252 -27.54 -43.67 -33.86
CA ALA A 252 -28.73 -42.99 -34.39
C ALA A 252 -29.40 -43.75 -35.55
N ALA A 253 -28.61 -44.36 -36.44
CA ALA A 253 -29.15 -45.16 -37.55
C ALA A 253 -29.77 -46.49 -37.06
N LEU A 254 -29.17 -47.13 -36.07
CA LEU A 254 -29.67 -48.37 -35.45
C LEU A 254 -30.94 -48.12 -34.62
N ALA A 255 -30.99 -47.01 -33.88
CA ALA A 255 -32.18 -46.57 -33.15
C ALA A 255 -33.41 -46.39 -34.06
N ALA A 256 -33.19 -45.98 -35.32
CA ALA A 256 -34.25 -45.86 -36.32
C ALA A 256 -34.72 -47.21 -36.94
N GLN A 257 -33.93 -48.28 -36.82
CA GLN A 257 -34.35 -49.63 -37.23
C GLN A 257 -35.16 -50.34 -36.13
N GLY A 258 -34.77 -50.14 -34.87
CA GLY A 258 -35.42 -50.72 -33.70
C GLY A 258 -35.11 -52.22 -33.49
N GLY A 259 -35.41 -52.71 -32.28
CA GLY A 259 -35.07 -54.08 -31.87
C GLY A 259 -33.57 -54.29 -31.59
N ALA A 260 -33.23 -55.44 -31.01
CA ALA A 260 -31.86 -55.78 -30.64
C ALA A 260 -31.16 -56.58 -31.76
N ILE A 261 -29.89 -56.27 -32.00
CA ILE A 261 -29.00 -56.90 -32.97
C ILE A 261 -28.54 -58.25 -32.42
N ALA A 262 -28.65 -59.33 -33.20
CA ALA A 262 -28.38 -60.69 -32.71
C ALA A 262 -26.88 -61.03 -32.55
N ASP A 263 -26.01 -60.39 -33.34
CA ASP A 263 -24.56 -60.65 -33.37
C ASP A 263 -23.77 -59.32 -33.44
N PRO A 264 -23.86 -58.47 -32.38
CA PRO A 264 -23.20 -57.18 -32.30
C PRO A 264 -21.69 -57.35 -32.16
N LYS A 265 -20.92 -56.50 -32.85
CA LYS A 265 -19.45 -56.51 -32.93
C LYS A 265 -18.82 -55.12 -32.77
N ARG A 266 -19.57 -54.05 -33.01
CA ARG A 266 -19.13 -52.66 -32.87
C ARG A 266 -19.61 -52.04 -31.55
N PRO A 267 -18.91 -51.03 -31.00
CA PRO A 267 -19.36 -50.32 -29.81
C PRO A 267 -20.76 -49.69 -29.98
N ASP A 268 -21.09 -49.09 -31.13
CA ASP A 268 -22.44 -48.54 -31.35
C ASP A 268 -23.55 -49.61 -31.37
N GLU A 269 -23.25 -50.81 -31.87
CA GLU A 269 -24.17 -51.95 -31.84
C GLU A 269 -24.39 -52.48 -30.42
N TYR A 270 -23.34 -52.55 -29.60
CA TYR A 270 -23.44 -52.93 -28.19
C TYR A 270 -24.19 -51.87 -27.37
N TYR A 271 -23.96 -50.57 -27.59
CA TYR A 271 -24.70 -49.52 -26.90
C TYR A 271 -26.17 -49.46 -27.33
N HIS A 272 -26.45 -49.60 -28.62
CA HIS A 272 -27.82 -49.76 -29.14
C HIS A 272 -28.55 -50.92 -28.45
N ASN A 273 -27.94 -52.11 -28.43
CA ASN A 273 -28.50 -53.26 -27.72
C ASN A 273 -28.73 -52.99 -26.23
N ALA A 274 -27.76 -52.36 -25.55
CA ALA A 274 -27.88 -52.01 -24.13
C ALA A 274 -29.10 -51.11 -23.88
N ARG A 275 -29.31 -50.09 -24.73
CA ARG A 275 -30.45 -49.16 -24.66
C ARG A 275 -31.78 -49.86 -25.00
N VAL A 276 -31.82 -50.75 -25.99
CA VAL A 276 -33.03 -51.53 -26.33
C VAL A 276 -33.43 -52.45 -25.18
N TYR A 277 -32.49 -53.19 -24.60
CA TYR A 277 -32.76 -54.08 -23.46
C TYR A 277 -33.15 -53.31 -22.18
N GLU A 278 -32.54 -52.14 -21.94
CA GLU A 278 -32.91 -51.24 -20.83
C GLU A 278 -34.36 -50.76 -20.98
N LEU A 279 -34.75 -50.35 -22.19
CA LEU A 279 -36.12 -49.90 -22.51
C LEU A 279 -37.16 -51.04 -22.51
N SER A 280 -36.75 -52.28 -22.81
CA SER A 280 -37.63 -53.46 -22.73
C SER A 280 -37.68 -54.09 -21.33
N GLY A 281 -36.92 -53.57 -20.35
CA GLY A 281 -36.82 -54.12 -19.00
C GLY A 281 -35.95 -55.37 -18.86
N ASP A 282 -35.23 -55.79 -19.91
CA ASP A 282 -34.26 -56.90 -19.85
C ASP A 282 -32.93 -56.41 -19.25
N MET A 283 -32.98 -56.14 -17.95
CA MET A 283 -31.84 -55.57 -17.22
C MET A 283 -30.62 -56.51 -17.16
N LEU A 284 -30.78 -57.81 -17.46
CA LEU A 284 -29.69 -58.77 -17.53
C LEU A 284 -28.91 -58.62 -18.85
N ASN A 285 -29.60 -58.59 -19.98
CA ASN A 285 -28.95 -58.42 -21.28
C ASN A 285 -28.50 -56.97 -21.50
N ALA A 286 -29.20 -55.97 -20.94
CA ALA A 286 -28.70 -54.59 -20.86
C ALA A 286 -27.33 -54.52 -20.15
N ARG A 287 -27.20 -55.12 -18.96
CA ARG A 287 -25.93 -55.19 -18.21
C ARG A 287 -24.81 -55.87 -19.02
N ARG A 288 -25.12 -56.96 -19.72
CA ARG A 288 -24.16 -57.67 -20.60
C ARG A 288 -23.71 -56.79 -21.77
N SER A 289 -24.63 -56.11 -22.44
CA SER A 289 -24.32 -55.22 -23.56
C SER A 289 -23.51 -53.99 -23.13
N TYR A 290 -23.81 -53.39 -21.97
CA TYR A 290 -22.98 -52.32 -21.40
C TYR A 290 -21.57 -52.79 -21.01
N LEU A 291 -21.42 -54.00 -20.44
CA LEU A 291 -20.09 -54.58 -20.17
C LEU A 291 -19.31 -54.88 -21.45
N ALA A 292 -19.99 -55.36 -22.50
CA ALA A 292 -19.38 -55.56 -23.81
C ALA A 292 -18.91 -54.24 -24.44
N PHE A 293 -19.73 -53.18 -24.37
CA PHE A 293 -19.36 -51.82 -24.77
C PHE A 293 -18.13 -51.29 -24.01
N ALA A 294 -18.05 -51.52 -22.70
CA ALA A 294 -16.95 -51.02 -21.87
C ALA A 294 -15.57 -51.57 -22.29
N ASN A 295 -15.51 -52.76 -22.90
CA ASN A 295 -14.26 -53.34 -23.41
C ASN A 295 -13.66 -52.59 -24.63
N PHE A 296 -14.38 -51.64 -25.24
CA PHE A 296 -13.91 -50.87 -26.39
C PHE A 296 -13.15 -49.58 -26.01
N ASP A 297 -13.03 -49.23 -24.73
CA ASP A 297 -12.30 -48.02 -24.27
C ASP A 297 -12.78 -46.71 -24.97
N VAL A 298 -14.09 -46.59 -25.24
CA VAL A 298 -14.69 -45.42 -25.88
C VAL A 298 -14.72 -44.24 -24.90
N ASP A 299 -14.07 -43.13 -25.19
CA ASP A 299 -13.97 -41.97 -24.28
C ASP A 299 -15.22 -41.05 -24.32
N ALA A 300 -16.40 -41.66 -24.18
CA ALA A 300 -17.68 -40.97 -24.08
C ALA A 300 -18.34 -41.25 -22.72
N VAL A 301 -18.93 -40.22 -22.10
CA VAL A 301 -19.38 -40.26 -20.70
C VAL A 301 -20.81 -40.81 -20.56
N ASP A 302 -21.71 -40.53 -21.52
CA ASP A 302 -23.12 -40.92 -21.42
C ASP A 302 -23.42 -42.44 -21.36
N PRO A 303 -22.69 -43.35 -22.06
CA PRO A 303 -22.99 -44.78 -21.96
C PRO A 303 -22.62 -45.30 -20.56
N TYR A 304 -21.56 -44.75 -19.97
CA TYR A 304 -21.09 -45.14 -18.64
C TYR A 304 -21.94 -44.55 -17.52
N THR A 305 -22.40 -43.29 -17.62
CA THR A 305 -23.34 -42.73 -16.61
C THR A 305 -24.69 -43.46 -16.64
N ARG A 306 -25.18 -43.85 -17.82
CA ARG A 306 -26.34 -44.75 -17.95
C ARG A 306 -26.07 -46.12 -17.34
N PHE A 307 -24.93 -46.75 -17.65
CA PHE A 307 -24.57 -48.05 -17.08
C PHE A 307 -24.43 -48.02 -15.55
N ALA A 308 -23.75 -47.01 -15.00
CA ALA A 308 -23.65 -46.80 -13.55
C ALA A 308 -25.02 -46.56 -12.90
N THR A 309 -25.99 -46.02 -13.64
CA THR A 309 -27.38 -45.89 -13.16
C THR A 309 -28.08 -47.25 -13.12
N LEU A 310 -27.95 -48.07 -14.17
CA LEU A 310 -28.44 -49.46 -14.17
C LEU A 310 -27.85 -50.27 -13.01
N LEU A 311 -26.53 -50.20 -12.80
CA LEU A 311 -25.85 -50.91 -11.71
C LEU A 311 -26.30 -50.41 -10.33
N ARG A 312 -26.53 -49.10 -10.14
CA ARG A 312 -27.06 -48.55 -8.88
C ARG A 312 -28.48 -49.04 -8.58
N VAL A 313 -29.28 -49.33 -9.59
CA VAL A 313 -30.62 -49.93 -9.44
C VAL A 313 -30.56 -51.43 -9.14
N GLN A 314 -29.59 -52.16 -9.69
CA GLN A 314 -29.43 -53.60 -9.48
C GLN A 314 -28.69 -53.96 -8.17
N ASP A 315 -27.54 -53.32 -7.92
CA ASP A 315 -26.56 -53.72 -6.90
C ASP A 315 -26.31 -52.62 -5.83
N GLY A 316 -27.03 -51.49 -5.95
CA GLY A 316 -26.76 -50.29 -5.14
C GLY A 316 -25.45 -49.58 -5.50
N LYS A 317 -25.16 -48.48 -4.80
CA LYS A 317 -23.94 -47.67 -5.03
C LYS A 317 -22.64 -48.43 -4.76
N ALA A 318 -22.68 -49.43 -3.87
CA ALA A 318 -21.53 -50.28 -3.56
C ALA A 318 -21.15 -51.22 -4.73
N GLY A 319 -22.11 -51.95 -5.31
CA GLY A 319 -21.85 -52.84 -6.45
C GLY A 319 -21.52 -52.05 -7.73
N ALA A 320 -22.18 -50.91 -7.95
CA ALA A 320 -21.81 -49.99 -9.03
C ALA A 320 -20.35 -49.53 -8.93
N ARG A 321 -19.87 -49.19 -7.72
CA ARG A 321 -18.46 -48.84 -7.46
C ARG A 321 -17.52 -50.02 -7.70
N GLU A 322 -17.86 -51.23 -7.28
CA GLU A 322 -17.02 -52.42 -7.49
C GLU A 322 -16.83 -52.72 -8.98
N VAL A 323 -17.92 -52.76 -9.75
CA VAL A 323 -17.87 -53.01 -11.20
C VAL A 323 -17.09 -51.91 -11.92
N PHE A 324 -17.31 -50.64 -11.58
CA PHE A 324 -16.56 -49.54 -12.20
C PHE A 324 -15.09 -49.48 -11.76
N GLY A 325 -14.73 -49.98 -10.57
CA GLY A 325 -13.34 -50.18 -10.17
C GLY A 325 -12.64 -51.20 -11.06
N GLN A 326 -13.22 -52.39 -11.21
CA GLN A 326 -12.67 -53.47 -12.06
C GLN A 326 -12.53 -53.07 -13.55
N LEU A 327 -13.33 -52.11 -14.01
CA LEU A 327 -13.19 -51.48 -15.32
C LEU A 327 -12.09 -50.39 -15.32
N ALA A 328 -12.11 -49.47 -14.35
CA ALA A 328 -11.17 -48.35 -14.24
C ALA A 328 -9.70 -48.79 -14.09
N ASP A 329 -9.45 -49.93 -13.44
CA ASP A 329 -8.11 -50.56 -13.30
C ASP A 329 -7.49 -50.93 -14.65
N LYS A 330 -8.32 -51.20 -15.66
CA LYS A 330 -7.91 -51.64 -17.01
C LYS A 330 -8.10 -50.57 -18.08
N ALA A 331 -9.04 -49.65 -17.84
CA ALA A 331 -9.45 -48.63 -18.80
C ALA A 331 -8.30 -47.70 -19.18
N LYS A 332 -8.24 -47.38 -20.47
CA LYS A 332 -7.49 -46.24 -21.01
C LYS A 332 -8.37 -45.00 -21.04
N ALA A 333 -9.66 -45.16 -21.36
CA ALA A 333 -10.65 -44.07 -21.43
C ALA A 333 -10.77 -43.32 -20.08
N PRO A 334 -10.49 -42.00 -20.04
CA PRO A 334 -10.79 -41.17 -18.88
C PRO A 334 -12.28 -41.20 -18.48
N ALA A 335 -13.21 -41.34 -19.43
CA ALA A 335 -14.65 -41.44 -19.15
C ALA A 335 -15.01 -42.54 -18.13
N ILE A 336 -14.44 -43.74 -18.25
CA ILE A 336 -14.68 -44.86 -17.32
C ILE A 336 -14.18 -44.50 -15.91
N LYS A 337 -12.99 -43.88 -15.84
CA LYS A 337 -12.37 -43.47 -14.58
C LYS A 337 -13.17 -42.36 -13.89
N LEU A 338 -13.64 -41.37 -14.65
CA LEU A 338 -14.49 -40.30 -14.16
C LEU A 338 -15.81 -40.84 -13.59
N VAL A 339 -16.48 -41.75 -14.30
CA VAL A 339 -17.74 -42.34 -13.82
C VAL A 339 -17.53 -43.28 -12.62
N HIS A 340 -16.35 -43.88 -12.46
CA HIS A 340 -16.00 -44.59 -11.22
C HIS A 340 -15.96 -43.62 -10.01
N LEU A 341 -15.53 -42.37 -10.19
CA LEU A 341 -15.50 -41.38 -9.10
C LEU A 341 -16.91 -41.05 -8.58
N GLU A 342 -17.89 -40.95 -9.48
CA GLU A 342 -19.31 -40.72 -9.12
C GLU A 342 -19.91 -41.80 -8.20
N GLN A 343 -19.26 -42.96 -8.06
CA GLN A 343 -19.72 -44.04 -7.19
C GLN A 343 -19.21 -43.93 -5.74
N PHE A 344 -18.38 -42.93 -5.41
CA PHE A 344 -17.92 -42.66 -4.03
C PHE A 344 -18.88 -41.74 -3.24
N ASP A 345 -18.75 -41.71 -1.91
CA ASP A 345 -19.44 -40.72 -1.06
C ASP A 345 -18.98 -39.28 -1.34
N ASP A 346 -19.68 -38.30 -0.79
CA ASP A 346 -19.61 -36.92 -1.28
C ASP A 346 -18.26 -36.23 -1.00
N ALA A 347 -17.67 -36.51 0.16
CA ALA A 347 -16.32 -36.03 0.49
C ALA A 347 -15.26 -36.74 -0.37
N GLN A 348 -15.28 -38.08 -0.41
CA GLN A 348 -14.31 -38.85 -1.18
C GLN A 348 -14.39 -38.59 -2.68
N ARG A 349 -15.58 -38.29 -3.21
CA ARG A 349 -15.79 -37.98 -4.62
C ARG A 349 -15.26 -36.61 -4.99
N LEU A 350 -15.54 -35.56 -4.20
CA LEU A 350 -14.99 -34.22 -4.44
C LEU A 350 -13.46 -34.23 -4.43
N ASP A 351 -12.83 -34.89 -3.45
CA ASP A 351 -11.37 -35.04 -3.39
C ASP A 351 -10.81 -35.75 -4.64
N LYS A 352 -11.45 -36.85 -5.06
CA LYS A 352 -11.04 -37.61 -6.25
C LYS A 352 -11.26 -36.83 -7.55
N LEU A 353 -12.34 -36.08 -7.65
CA LEU A 353 -12.69 -35.30 -8.83
C LEU A 353 -11.75 -34.11 -9.01
N ASN A 354 -11.39 -33.43 -7.91
CA ASN A 354 -10.33 -32.43 -7.90
C ASN A 354 -8.96 -33.04 -8.32
N ALA A 355 -8.62 -34.22 -7.81
CA ALA A 355 -7.39 -34.92 -8.21
C ALA A 355 -7.40 -35.36 -9.69
N PHE A 356 -8.56 -35.77 -10.22
CA PHE A 356 -8.74 -36.11 -11.64
C PHE A 356 -8.59 -34.87 -12.52
N ILE A 357 -9.20 -33.74 -12.16
CA ILE A 357 -9.09 -32.47 -12.89
C ILE A 357 -7.66 -31.93 -12.86
N ALA A 358 -6.94 -32.09 -11.74
CA ALA A 358 -5.52 -31.75 -11.66
C ALA A 358 -4.63 -32.62 -12.58
N ALA A 359 -5.01 -33.87 -12.83
CA ALA A 359 -4.33 -34.76 -13.78
C ALA A 359 -4.80 -34.58 -15.24
N HIS A 360 -6.01 -34.06 -15.45
CA HIS A 360 -6.69 -33.97 -16.74
C HIS A 360 -7.43 -32.61 -16.92
N PRO A 361 -6.71 -31.47 -16.91
CA PRO A 361 -7.31 -30.12 -16.90
C PRO A 361 -8.06 -29.74 -18.18
N ASP A 362 -7.95 -30.54 -19.23
CA ASP A 362 -8.68 -30.35 -20.50
C ASP A 362 -9.84 -31.35 -20.68
N TYR A 363 -10.12 -32.19 -19.69
CA TYR A 363 -11.21 -33.15 -19.75
C TYR A 363 -12.56 -32.50 -19.37
N ALA A 364 -13.13 -31.78 -20.34
CA ALA A 364 -14.30 -30.92 -20.16
C ALA A 364 -15.45 -31.52 -19.31
N PRO A 365 -15.90 -32.79 -19.49
CA PRO A 365 -17.00 -33.35 -18.70
C PRO A 365 -16.80 -33.36 -17.19
N ALA A 366 -15.55 -33.39 -16.71
CA ALA A 366 -15.25 -33.39 -15.28
C ALA A 366 -15.66 -32.07 -14.60
N TYR A 367 -15.62 -30.94 -15.33
CA TYR A 367 -16.04 -29.64 -14.80
C TYR A 367 -17.55 -29.54 -14.58
N PHE A 368 -18.38 -30.21 -15.41
CA PHE A 368 -19.82 -30.28 -15.18
C PHE A 368 -20.14 -31.10 -13.93
N LEU A 369 -19.45 -32.23 -13.72
CA LEU A 369 -19.62 -33.03 -12.50
C LEU A 369 -19.10 -32.27 -11.26
N LEU A 370 -18.00 -31.51 -11.38
CA LEU A 370 -17.48 -30.68 -10.30
C LEU A 370 -18.49 -29.61 -9.88
N ALA A 371 -19.15 -28.96 -10.85
CA ALA A 371 -20.23 -28.03 -10.55
C ALA A 371 -21.38 -28.67 -9.76
N GLN A 372 -21.70 -29.95 -10.02
CA GLN A 372 -22.71 -30.67 -9.24
C GLN A 372 -22.28 -30.94 -7.79
N GLU A 373 -21.00 -30.99 -7.45
CA GLU A 373 -20.56 -31.07 -6.04
C GLU A 373 -20.87 -29.79 -5.26
N PHE A 374 -21.08 -28.67 -5.96
CA PHE A 374 -21.39 -27.38 -5.36
C PHE A 374 -22.86 -26.96 -5.54
N SER A 375 -23.65 -27.68 -6.33
CA SER A 375 -25.02 -27.28 -6.67
C SER A 375 -26.00 -27.47 -5.51
N GLU A 376 -27.08 -26.68 -5.53
CA GLU A 376 -28.14 -26.71 -4.52
C GLU A 376 -28.83 -28.09 -4.43
N ASP A 377 -29.01 -28.77 -5.57
CA ASP A 377 -29.59 -30.12 -5.66
C ASP A 377 -28.81 -31.16 -4.84
N ARG A 378 -27.47 -31.01 -4.75
CA ARG A 378 -26.59 -31.95 -4.06
C ARG A 378 -26.24 -31.48 -2.64
N LEU A 379 -26.23 -30.16 -2.41
CA LEU A 379 -25.85 -29.54 -1.14
C LEU A 379 -27.03 -29.23 -0.20
N GLY A 380 -28.27 -29.21 -0.70
CA GLY A 380 -29.49 -28.83 0.01
C GLY A 380 -29.59 -27.34 0.37
N SER A 381 -28.46 -26.68 0.55
CA SER A 381 -28.30 -25.22 0.65
C SER A 381 -26.86 -24.84 0.27
N GLN A 382 -26.72 -23.73 -0.45
CA GLN A 382 -25.43 -23.22 -0.93
C GLN A 382 -25.00 -21.97 -0.15
N SER A 383 -23.74 -21.90 0.24
CA SER A 383 -23.06 -20.64 0.55
C SER A 383 -22.70 -19.87 -0.73
N LEU A 384 -22.20 -18.65 -0.57
CA LEU A 384 -21.57 -17.89 -1.66
C LEU A 384 -20.30 -18.56 -2.18
N SER A 385 -19.55 -19.28 -1.32
CA SER A 385 -18.39 -20.06 -1.74
C SER A 385 -18.80 -21.22 -2.66
N ASP A 386 -19.89 -21.93 -2.35
CA ASP A 386 -20.37 -23.02 -3.22
C ASP A 386 -20.89 -22.47 -4.54
N LYS A 387 -21.70 -21.40 -4.51
CA LYS A 387 -22.20 -20.74 -5.73
C LYS A 387 -21.07 -20.25 -6.63
N ARG A 388 -19.98 -19.74 -6.06
CA ARG A 388 -18.77 -19.37 -6.82
C ARG A 388 -18.10 -20.59 -7.44
N SER A 389 -17.88 -21.66 -6.68
CA SER A 389 -17.26 -22.89 -7.19
C SER A 389 -18.12 -23.59 -8.26
N GLU A 390 -19.45 -23.56 -8.13
CA GLU A 390 -20.39 -23.96 -9.18
C GLU A 390 -20.24 -23.08 -10.43
N ALA A 391 -20.26 -21.75 -10.27
CA ALA A 391 -20.16 -20.80 -11.38
C ALA A 391 -18.82 -20.92 -12.15
N GLU A 392 -17.70 -21.07 -11.45
CA GLU A 392 -16.37 -21.27 -12.04
C GLU A 392 -16.31 -22.57 -12.84
N ALA A 393 -16.78 -23.68 -12.26
CA ALA A 393 -16.80 -24.98 -12.90
C ALA A 393 -17.75 -25.04 -14.12
N LEU A 394 -18.96 -24.46 -14.02
CA LEU A 394 -19.89 -24.35 -15.15
C LEU A 394 -19.34 -23.43 -16.25
N THR A 395 -18.72 -22.31 -15.90
CA THR A 395 -18.09 -21.40 -16.89
C THR A 395 -16.97 -22.12 -17.64
N LYS A 396 -16.14 -22.89 -16.94
CA LYS A 396 -15.08 -23.72 -17.55
C LYS A 396 -15.67 -24.83 -18.42
N PHE A 397 -16.72 -25.53 -18.00
CA PHE A 397 -17.41 -26.53 -18.84
C PHE A 397 -17.97 -25.92 -20.13
N VAL A 398 -18.79 -24.86 -20.02
CA VAL A 398 -19.42 -24.19 -21.18
C VAL A 398 -18.38 -23.57 -22.12
N SER A 399 -17.19 -23.20 -21.63
CA SER A 399 -16.11 -22.68 -22.49
C SER A 399 -15.65 -23.66 -23.58
N TYR A 400 -15.82 -24.98 -23.38
CA TYR A 400 -15.49 -26.03 -24.35
C TYR A 400 -16.58 -26.30 -25.40
N GLU A 401 -17.75 -25.64 -25.32
CA GLU A 401 -18.81 -25.74 -26.34
C GLU A 401 -18.35 -25.19 -27.71
N LYS A 402 -17.44 -24.21 -27.69
CA LYS A 402 -16.85 -23.59 -28.88
C LYS A 402 -16.29 -24.65 -29.83
N GLU A 403 -16.53 -24.45 -31.12
CA GLU A 403 -16.05 -25.32 -32.21
C GLU A 403 -16.49 -26.80 -32.06
N GLY A 404 -17.47 -27.10 -31.21
CA GLY A 404 -17.95 -28.46 -30.96
C GLY A 404 -17.04 -29.28 -30.03
N GLY A 405 -16.15 -28.64 -29.26
CA GLY A 405 -15.16 -29.31 -28.40
C GLY A 405 -15.74 -30.30 -27.38
N LEU A 406 -17.02 -30.17 -27.02
CA LEU A 406 -17.77 -31.10 -26.16
C LEU A 406 -18.32 -32.33 -26.90
N LEU A 407 -18.62 -32.25 -28.20
CA LEU A 407 -19.34 -33.30 -28.96
C LEU A 407 -18.65 -34.67 -28.86
N LYS A 408 -17.31 -34.67 -28.86
CA LYS A 408 -16.44 -35.85 -28.80
C LYS A 408 -16.51 -36.64 -27.48
N TYR A 409 -17.15 -36.11 -26.44
CA TYR A 409 -17.32 -36.80 -25.14
C TYR A 409 -18.70 -37.45 -24.98
N PHE A 410 -19.56 -37.40 -26.00
CA PHE A 410 -20.93 -37.90 -25.95
C PHE A 410 -21.27 -38.70 -27.21
N VAL A 411 -21.88 -39.87 -27.03
CA VAL A 411 -22.58 -40.61 -28.10
C VAL A 411 -23.99 -40.07 -28.22
N ASP A 412 -24.70 -39.94 -27.10
CA ASP A 412 -26.03 -39.36 -27.02
C ASP A 412 -25.95 -37.82 -26.92
N GLN A 413 -26.05 -37.16 -28.07
CA GLN A 413 -26.03 -35.70 -28.17
C GLN A 413 -27.21 -35.01 -27.46
N THR A 414 -28.30 -35.74 -27.13
CA THR A 414 -29.38 -35.18 -26.31
C THR A 414 -28.93 -35.00 -24.85
N GLN A 415 -28.06 -35.88 -24.33
CA GLN A 415 -27.50 -35.72 -22.99
C GLN A 415 -26.56 -34.51 -22.91
N LEU A 416 -25.78 -34.24 -23.96
CA LEU A 416 -24.95 -33.03 -24.01
C LEU A 416 -25.81 -31.75 -24.04
N ALA A 417 -26.90 -31.73 -24.82
CA ALA A 417 -27.84 -30.61 -24.81
C ALA A 417 -28.45 -30.37 -23.42
N ASP A 418 -28.85 -31.45 -22.74
CA ASP A 418 -29.32 -31.43 -21.34
C ASP A 418 -28.28 -30.85 -20.37
N TRP A 419 -27.01 -31.22 -20.51
CA TRP A 419 -25.91 -30.71 -19.68
C TRP A 419 -25.65 -29.22 -19.93
N LEU A 420 -25.65 -28.80 -21.20
CA LEU A 420 -25.46 -27.39 -21.59
C LEU A 420 -26.60 -26.50 -21.10
N GLU A 421 -27.86 -26.91 -21.28
CA GLU A 421 -29.03 -26.13 -20.84
C GLU A 421 -29.07 -25.99 -19.31
N ARG A 422 -28.82 -27.09 -18.57
CA ARG A 422 -28.68 -27.04 -17.11
C ARG A 422 -27.54 -26.10 -16.69
N SER A 423 -26.41 -26.12 -17.40
CA SER A 423 -25.27 -25.24 -17.11
C SER A 423 -25.62 -23.77 -17.31
N ARG A 424 -26.29 -23.41 -18.42
CA ARG A 424 -26.76 -22.04 -18.68
C ARG A 424 -27.77 -21.58 -17.64
N SER A 425 -28.76 -22.42 -17.34
CA SER A 425 -29.80 -22.14 -16.35
C SER A 425 -29.23 -21.93 -14.95
N ARG A 426 -28.30 -22.79 -14.49
CA ARG A 426 -27.61 -22.62 -13.20
C ARG A 426 -26.69 -21.41 -13.17
N LEU A 427 -25.97 -21.10 -14.26
CA LEU A 427 -25.17 -19.86 -14.37
C LEU A 427 -26.02 -18.59 -14.22
N VAL A 428 -27.24 -18.57 -14.78
CA VAL A 428 -28.20 -17.47 -14.56
C VAL A 428 -28.72 -17.46 -13.12
N ALA A 429 -28.96 -18.63 -12.51
CA ALA A 429 -29.49 -18.74 -11.14
C ALA A 429 -28.48 -18.37 -10.04
N VAL A 430 -27.18 -18.61 -10.23
CA VAL A 430 -26.12 -18.15 -9.31
C VAL A 430 -25.76 -16.68 -9.53
N GLY A 431 -25.99 -16.15 -10.74
CA GLY A 431 -25.85 -14.73 -11.08
C GLY A 431 -24.43 -14.21 -10.95
N ASP A 432 -24.29 -12.94 -10.56
CA ASP A 432 -23.01 -12.20 -10.49
C ASP A 432 -22.06 -12.67 -9.35
N VAL A 433 -22.14 -13.92 -8.89
CA VAL A 433 -21.37 -14.46 -7.74
C VAL A 433 -19.83 -14.45 -7.95
N LEU A 434 -19.41 -14.28 -9.19
CA LEU A 434 -18.02 -14.12 -9.59
C LEU A 434 -17.46 -12.71 -9.35
N ASP A 435 -18.29 -11.68 -9.10
CA ASP A 435 -17.85 -10.32 -8.72
C ASP A 435 -17.49 -10.29 -7.22
N PRO A 436 -16.20 -10.20 -6.82
CA PRO A 436 -15.83 -10.31 -5.40
C PRO A 436 -16.34 -9.13 -4.56
N GLN A 437 -16.58 -7.96 -5.16
CA GLN A 437 -16.93 -6.75 -4.40
C GLN A 437 -18.34 -6.80 -3.82
N ARG A 438 -19.28 -7.50 -4.50
CA ARG A 438 -20.65 -7.68 -4.02
C ARG A 438 -20.79 -8.63 -2.82
N PHE A 439 -19.72 -9.34 -2.47
CA PHE A 439 -19.69 -10.31 -1.37
C PHE A 439 -18.66 -9.98 -0.30
N ALA A 440 -18.23 -8.71 -0.24
CA ALA A 440 -17.65 -8.15 0.97
C ALA A 440 -18.77 -7.85 2.00
N PRO A 441 -18.54 -8.08 3.31
CA PRO A 441 -19.42 -7.57 4.34
C PRO A 441 -19.31 -6.04 4.42
N THR A 442 -20.36 -5.37 4.87
CA THR A 442 -20.37 -3.92 5.08
C THR A 442 -20.43 -3.59 6.56
N LEU A 443 -19.85 -2.44 6.93
CA LEU A 443 -19.85 -1.93 8.29
C LEU A 443 -20.67 -0.65 8.36
N THR A 444 -21.54 -0.56 9.36
CA THR A 444 -22.30 0.65 9.71
C THR A 444 -21.87 1.10 11.11
N PRO A 445 -20.89 2.02 11.21
CA PRO A 445 -20.50 2.62 12.48
C PRO A 445 -21.58 3.57 12.99
N MET A 446 -21.88 3.52 14.28
CA MET A 446 -22.75 4.46 14.97
C MET A 446 -22.03 5.01 16.20
N ARG A 447 -21.90 6.34 16.28
CA ARG A 447 -21.29 7.03 17.43
C ARG A 447 -22.30 7.11 18.58
N SER A 448 -21.81 6.99 19.81
CA SER A 448 -22.58 7.28 21.03
C SER A 448 -21.68 7.90 22.09
N ASN A 449 -22.24 8.38 23.20
CA ASN A 449 -21.48 8.90 24.33
C ASN A 449 -20.56 7.84 24.99
N ALA A 450 -20.74 6.55 24.68
CA ALA A 450 -19.93 5.45 25.22
C ALA A 450 -18.76 5.03 24.30
N GLY A 451 -18.79 5.41 23.01
CA GLY A 451 -17.81 4.95 22.02
C GLY A 451 -18.38 4.89 20.61
N TRP A 452 -18.04 3.83 19.90
CA TRP A 452 -18.61 3.44 18.61
C TRP A 452 -19.21 2.04 18.71
N THR A 453 -20.45 1.88 18.26
CA THR A 453 -21.01 0.56 17.96
C THR A 453 -20.83 0.32 16.46
N ILE A 454 -20.12 -0.75 16.09
CA ILE A 454 -19.94 -1.15 14.70
C ILE A 454 -20.92 -2.28 14.41
N THR A 455 -21.91 -2.03 13.56
CA THR A 455 -22.83 -3.07 13.06
C THR A 455 -22.28 -3.65 11.76
N ILE A 456 -22.29 -4.98 11.65
CA ILE A 456 -21.81 -5.77 10.51
C ILE A 456 -23.03 -6.27 9.72
N SER A 457 -23.06 -6.03 8.42
CA SER A 457 -23.99 -6.66 7.49
C SER A 457 -23.24 -7.65 6.60
N LEU A 458 -23.71 -8.90 6.55
CA LEU A 458 -23.11 -9.96 5.75
C LEU A 458 -23.90 -10.21 4.45
N PRO A 459 -23.23 -10.60 3.36
CA PRO A 459 -23.89 -10.93 2.09
C PRO A 459 -24.63 -12.27 2.13
N GLU A 460 -24.36 -13.13 3.13
CA GLU A 460 -25.05 -14.40 3.37
C GLU A 460 -25.29 -14.64 4.86
N ALA A 461 -25.97 -15.74 5.21
CA ALA A 461 -26.13 -16.15 6.60
C ALA A 461 -24.84 -16.81 7.10
N ALA A 462 -24.43 -16.46 8.33
CA ALA A 462 -23.24 -16.98 8.97
C ALA A 462 -23.57 -17.74 10.26
N THR A 463 -22.64 -18.59 10.68
CA THR A 463 -22.72 -19.39 11.92
C THR A 463 -21.73 -18.94 13.00
N GLY A 464 -20.86 -17.98 12.67
CA GLY A 464 -19.92 -17.31 13.55
C GLY A 464 -19.40 -16.05 12.86
N ILE A 465 -19.05 -15.01 13.63
CA ILE A 465 -18.44 -13.77 13.11
C ILE A 465 -17.27 -13.41 14.02
N SER A 466 -16.14 -13.06 13.41
CA SER A 466 -14.90 -12.69 14.10
C SER A 466 -14.32 -11.43 13.48
N TRP A 467 -13.77 -10.54 14.29
CA TRP A 467 -13.25 -9.25 13.84
C TRP A 467 -11.86 -8.94 14.42
N ARG A 468 -11.14 -8.02 13.79
CA ARG A 468 -9.79 -7.58 14.19
C ARG A 468 -9.62 -6.08 13.96
N LEU A 469 -9.00 -5.38 14.90
CA LEU A 469 -8.57 -3.99 14.71
C LEU A 469 -7.15 -3.96 14.12
N GLY A 470 -6.97 -3.28 13.00
CA GLY A 470 -5.70 -3.20 12.26
C GLY A 470 -5.44 -4.40 11.34
N GLU A 471 -4.32 -4.32 10.62
CA GLU A 471 -3.90 -5.28 9.57
C GLU A 471 -3.25 -6.56 10.13
N SER A 472 -2.94 -6.61 11.43
CA SER A 472 -2.27 -7.74 12.07
C SER A 472 -2.74 -7.94 13.52
N GLY A 473 -2.52 -9.13 14.07
CA GLY A 473 -3.06 -9.56 15.36
C GLY A 473 -4.12 -10.67 15.22
N PRO A 474 -4.58 -11.24 16.35
CA PRO A 474 -5.62 -12.25 16.38
C PRO A 474 -7.00 -11.67 16.00
N PHE A 475 -7.92 -12.54 15.61
CA PHE A 475 -9.33 -12.21 15.50
C PHE A 475 -10.05 -12.51 16.83
N THR A 476 -11.07 -11.72 17.13
CA THR A 476 -11.94 -11.82 18.30
C THR A 476 -13.35 -12.14 17.84
N ASP A 477 -13.98 -13.18 18.37
CA ASP A 477 -15.38 -13.49 18.04
C ASP A 477 -16.34 -12.43 18.62
N THR A 478 -17.39 -12.07 17.88
CA THR A 478 -18.45 -11.17 18.37
C THR A 478 -19.37 -11.85 19.39
N GLY A 479 -19.31 -13.19 19.49
CA GLY A 479 -20.17 -14.02 20.32
C GLY A 479 -21.46 -14.46 19.62
N LEU A 480 -22.30 -15.20 20.37
CA LEU A 480 -23.61 -15.67 19.90
C LEU A 480 -24.72 -14.97 20.70
N MET A 481 -25.80 -14.60 20.02
CA MET A 481 -27.02 -14.06 20.62
C MET A 481 -27.90 -15.19 21.17
N ALA A 482 -28.76 -14.87 22.14
CA ALA A 482 -29.73 -15.81 22.70
C ALA A 482 -30.92 -16.14 21.76
N MET A 483 -30.96 -15.56 20.56
CA MET A 483 -31.96 -15.84 19.53
C MET A 483 -31.35 -16.68 18.40
N ASN A 484 -32.14 -17.55 17.79
CA ASN A 484 -31.70 -18.30 16.61
C ASN A 484 -31.92 -17.47 15.34
N ASP A 485 -30.98 -17.57 14.41
CA ASP A 485 -31.13 -17.05 13.06
C ASP A 485 -32.14 -17.91 12.27
N GLN A 486 -33.10 -17.26 11.60
CA GLN A 486 -34.21 -17.93 10.93
C GLN A 486 -33.80 -18.67 9.65
N ARG A 487 -32.62 -18.35 9.08
CA ARG A 487 -32.12 -18.95 7.83
C ARG A 487 -31.33 -20.23 8.09
N THR A 488 -30.69 -20.34 9.24
CA THR A 488 -29.80 -21.45 9.64
C THR A 488 -30.39 -22.33 10.74
N GLY A 489 -31.36 -21.84 11.52
CA GLY A 489 -31.92 -22.50 12.70
C GLY A 489 -30.97 -22.56 13.91
N LYS A 490 -29.74 -22.04 13.78
CA LYS A 490 -28.67 -22.04 14.79
C LYS A 490 -28.71 -20.72 15.59
N PRO A 491 -28.08 -20.62 16.77
CA PRO A 491 -27.90 -19.34 17.47
C PRO A 491 -27.27 -18.30 16.56
N MET A 492 -27.86 -17.11 16.50
CA MET A 492 -27.42 -16.02 15.62
C MET A 492 -26.05 -15.49 16.09
N PRO A 493 -25.02 -15.39 15.23
CA PRO A 493 -23.80 -14.69 15.60
C PRO A 493 -24.11 -13.20 15.80
N ASN A 494 -23.54 -12.61 16.85
CA ASN A 494 -23.75 -11.21 17.17
C ASN A 494 -23.25 -10.32 16.00
N PRO A 495 -24.12 -9.54 15.34
CA PRO A 495 -23.74 -8.72 14.21
C PRO A 495 -23.10 -7.38 14.64
N SER A 496 -22.64 -7.23 15.87
CA SER A 496 -22.02 -5.98 16.34
C SER A 496 -20.86 -6.18 17.31
N PHE A 497 -20.01 -5.17 17.39
CA PHE A 497 -18.96 -5.02 18.40
C PHE A 497 -18.73 -3.54 18.71
N GLU A 498 -18.02 -3.25 19.79
CA GLU A 498 -17.75 -1.88 20.25
C GLU A 498 -16.28 -1.49 20.06
N LEU A 499 -16.05 -0.21 19.76
CA LEU A 499 -14.73 0.41 19.70
C LEU A 499 -14.69 1.67 20.58
N PRO A 500 -13.56 1.97 21.25
CA PRO A 500 -13.38 3.23 21.98
C PRO A 500 -13.62 4.47 21.12
N ASP A 501 -14.11 5.54 21.74
CA ASP A 501 -14.26 6.86 21.12
C ASP A 501 -12.96 7.38 20.46
N SER A 502 -11.85 7.06 21.11
CA SER A 502 -10.46 7.41 20.82
C SER A 502 -9.81 6.51 19.76
N THR A 503 -10.55 5.57 19.15
CA THR A 503 -10.06 4.79 18.01
C THR A 503 -9.73 5.71 16.84
N ALA A 504 -8.44 5.78 16.49
CA ALA A 504 -7.97 6.51 15.32
C ALA A 504 -8.36 5.81 14.01
N ALA A 505 -8.28 6.54 12.90
CA ALA A 505 -8.52 6.02 11.56
C ALA A 505 -7.64 4.80 11.26
N THR A 506 -8.26 3.66 10.96
CA THR A 506 -7.62 2.34 10.89
C THR A 506 -8.31 1.42 9.89
N THR A 507 -7.94 0.14 9.88
CA THR A 507 -8.57 -0.96 9.15
C THR A 507 -9.27 -1.89 10.15
N ILE A 508 -10.40 -2.46 9.77
CA ILE A 508 -11.14 -3.48 10.52
C ILE A 508 -11.18 -4.73 9.64
N GLY A 509 -10.50 -5.79 10.07
CA GLY A 509 -10.58 -7.10 9.43
C GLY A 509 -11.84 -7.83 9.90
N ILE A 510 -12.67 -8.32 8.98
CA ILE A 510 -13.85 -9.15 9.26
C ILE A 510 -13.65 -10.56 8.70
N LYS A 511 -14.03 -11.57 9.47
CA LYS A 511 -14.19 -12.97 9.05
C LYS A 511 -15.55 -13.47 9.49
N TYR A 512 -16.09 -14.46 8.78
CA TYR A 512 -17.28 -15.18 9.23
C TYR A 512 -17.20 -16.67 8.87
N LEU A 513 -17.97 -17.49 9.57
CA LEU A 513 -18.20 -18.89 9.21
C LEU A 513 -19.48 -18.99 8.37
N ASP A 514 -19.42 -19.59 7.18
CA ASP A 514 -20.59 -19.79 6.33
C ASP A 514 -21.63 -20.74 6.97
N ILE A 515 -22.75 -21.01 6.28
CA ILE A 515 -23.79 -21.94 6.75
C ILE A 515 -23.27 -23.38 6.99
N ARG A 516 -22.15 -23.74 6.34
CA ARG A 516 -21.46 -25.04 6.37
C ARG A 516 -20.29 -25.08 7.38
N GLY A 517 -19.94 -23.95 7.98
CA GLY A 517 -18.86 -23.81 8.97
C GLY A 517 -17.46 -23.56 8.38
N ARG A 518 -17.35 -23.19 7.09
CA ARG A 518 -16.07 -22.77 6.49
C ARG A 518 -15.79 -21.30 6.78
N GLU A 519 -14.52 -20.97 7.01
CA GLU A 519 -14.08 -19.59 7.17
C GLU A 519 -14.10 -18.83 5.83
N THR A 520 -14.73 -17.65 5.82
CA THR A 520 -14.76 -16.72 4.70
C THR A 520 -14.16 -15.38 5.13
N GLY A 521 -13.20 -14.87 4.36
CA GLY A 521 -12.40 -13.68 4.66
C GLY A 521 -10.90 -14.00 4.80
N PRO A 522 -10.09 -13.10 5.40
CA PRO A 522 -10.49 -11.82 5.98
C PRO A 522 -10.86 -10.78 4.92
N PHE A 523 -11.81 -9.91 5.28
CA PHE A 523 -12.15 -8.70 4.54
C PHE A 523 -11.64 -7.50 5.34
N ASP A 524 -10.58 -6.85 4.86
CA ASP A 524 -9.99 -5.68 5.52
C ASP A 524 -10.69 -4.38 5.05
N ILE A 525 -11.50 -3.80 5.93
CA ILE A 525 -12.40 -2.67 5.66
C ILE A 525 -11.84 -1.40 6.34
N ARG A 526 -11.66 -0.32 5.57
CA ARG A 526 -11.14 0.96 6.09
C ARG A 526 -12.19 1.67 6.96
N PHE A 527 -11.88 1.90 8.24
CA PHE A 527 -12.73 2.65 9.18
C PHE A 527 -12.13 4.03 9.49
N ASP A 528 -12.85 5.08 9.11
CA ASP A 528 -12.46 6.47 9.32
C ASP A 528 -13.46 7.18 10.25
N PRO A 529 -13.12 7.44 11.53
CA PRO A 529 -14.05 7.98 12.53
C PRO A 529 -14.66 9.32 12.14
N ASP A 530 -13.85 10.22 11.56
CA ASP A 530 -14.28 11.56 11.14
C ASP A 530 -15.31 11.48 10.01
N SER A 531 -15.09 10.61 9.03
CA SER A 531 -15.99 10.38 7.90
C SER A 531 -17.25 9.63 8.33
N ALA A 532 -17.10 8.62 9.20
CA ALA A 532 -18.22 7.84 9.74
C ALA A 532 -19.15 8.69 10.61
N LEU A 533 -18.62 9.62 11.42
CA LEU A 533 -19.42 10.54 12.23
C LEU A 533 -20.31 11.42 11.33
N GLN A 534 -19.72 12.01 10.30
CA GLN A 534 -20.44 12.86 9.34
C GLN A 534 -21.51 12.09 8.57
N GLN A 535 -21.25 10.84 8.18
CA GLN A 535 -22.23 10.00 7.48
C GLN A 535 -23.37 9.56 8.41
N GLY A 536 -23.07 9.17 9.65
CA GLY A 536 -24.07 8.77 10.65
C GLY A 536 -24.98 9.93 11.06
N ASP A 537 -24.40 11.08 11.43
CA ASP A 537 -25.15 12.30 11.77
C ASP A 537 -26.03 12.75 10.58
N LYS A 538 -25.52 12.68 9.33
CA LYS A 538 -26.30 12.98 8.12
C LYS A 538 -27.49 12.04 7.96
N GLN A 539 -27.29 10.73 8.11
CA GLN A 539 -28.36 9.75 8.01
C GLN A 539 -29.45 10.01 9.06
N ILE A 540 -29.07 10.35 10.29
CA ILE A 540 -30.00 10.70 11.36
C ILE A 540 -30.77 12.00 11.03
N LEU A 541 -30.10 13.01 10.47
CA LEU A 541 -30.76 14.24 10.01
C LEU A 541 -31.76 13.97 8.88
N ASP A 542 -31.39 13.25 7.82
CA ASP A 542 -32.27 12.96 6.68
C ASP A 542 -33.45 12.05 7.09
N GLN A 543 -33.23 11.08 7.98
CA GLN A 543 -34.26 10.17 8.49
C GLN A 543 -35.27 10.87 9.41
N PHE A 544 -34.79 11.67 10.37
CA PHE A 544 -35.61 12.34 11.37
C PHE A 544 -35.85 13.83 11.05
N TRP A 545 -35.95 14.16 9.76
CA TRP A 545 -36.10 15.55 9.29
C TRP A 545 -37.29 16.29 9.89
N THR A 546 -38.37 15.59 10.24
CA THR A 546 -39.55 16.15 10.92
C THR A 546 -39.25 16.71 12.30
N SER A 547 -38.13 16.35 12.91
CA SER A 547 -37.68 16.80 14.23
C SER A 547 -36.58 17.89 14.18
N TRP A 548 -36.18 18.37 12.99
CA TRP A 548 -35.22 19.46 12.86
C TRP A 548 -35.69 20.73 13.56
N ILE A 549 -36.97 21.09 13.39
CA ILE A 549 -37.57 22.34 13.86
C ILE A 549 -38.81 22.04 14.70
N ALA A 550 -38.90 22.69 15.87
CA ALA A 550 -40.13 22.75 16.66
C ALA A 550 -40.50 24.20 16.98
N PHE A 551 -41.73 24.60 16.69
CA PHE A 551 -42.31 25.83 17.23
C PHE A 551 -42.73 25.59 18.69
N ASP A 552 -42.59 26.58 19.57
CA ASP A 552 -43.07 26.44 20.96
C ASP A 552 -44.61 26.28 21.00
N SER A 553 -45.05 25.24 21.69
CA SER A 553 -46.44 25.00 22.08
C SER A 553 -46.73 25.41 23.53
N GLY A 554 -45.69 25.78 24.29
CA GLY A 554 -45.80 26.47 25.56
C GLY A 554 -46.17 27.95 25.42
N GLY A 555 -46.23 28.64 26.56
CA GLY A 555 -46.59 30.06 26.62
C GLY A 555 -45.49 31.04 26.14
N ASN A 556 -44.34 30.56 25.64
CA ASN A 556 -43.25 31.43 25.19
C ASN A 556 -43.42 31.80 23.72
N HIS A 557 -44.55 32.47 23.43
CA HIS A 557 -45.00 32.84 22.09
C HIS A 557 -43.85 33.33 21.19
N GLY A 558 -43.65 32.61 20.08
CA GLY A 558 -42.69 32.93 19.03
C GLY A 558 -41.33 32.25 19.11
N LEU A 559 -41.05 31.34 20.06
CA LEU A 559 -39.79 30.58 20.01
C LEU A 559 -39.81 29.46 18.95
N VAL A 560 -38.66 29.27 18.29
CA VAL A 560 -38.39 28.21 17.31
C VAL A 560 -37.11 27.48 17.73
N TYR A 561 -37.25 26.22 18.13
CA TYR A 561 -36.17 25.34 18.56
C TYR A 561 -35.60 24.55 17.39
N PHE A 562 -34.27 24.33 17.42
CA PHE A 562 -33.54 23.54 16.42
C PHE A 562 -32.51 22.59 17.08
N THR A 563 -32.76 22.21 18.34
CA THR A 563 -31.89 21.39 19.20
C THR A 563 -31.42 20.09 18.55
N GLN A 564 -32.27 19.40 17.79
CA GLN A 564 -31.90 18.15 17.13
C GLN A 564 -30.80 18.38 16.07
N MET A 565 -30.89 19.48 15.32
CA MET A 565 -29.88 19.83 14.31
C MET A 565 -28.53 20.16 14.96
N LEU A 566 -28.54 20.72 16.17
CA LEU A 566 -27.32 21.03 16.94
C LEU A 566 -26.63 19.78 17.46
N SER A 567 -27.38 18.77 17.91
CA SER A 567 -26.79 17.50 18.33
C SER A 567 -26.09 16.79 17.17
N TYR A 568 -26.70 16.73 15.99
CA TYR A 568 -26.12 16.07 14.81
C TYR A 568 -25.35 17.04 13.88
N ARG A 569 -24.84 18.15 14.42
CA ARG A 569 -24.24 19.24 13.63
C ARG A 569 -22.93 18.87 12.94
N CYS A 570 -22.32 17.73 13.27
CA CYS A 570 -21.03 17.35 12.66
C CYS A 570 -21.17 17.01 11.17
N ALA A 571 -22.36 16.62 10.71
CA ALA A 571 -22.69 16.48 9.30
C ALA A 571 -23.03 17.80 8.58
N ILE A 572 -23.26 18.89 9.32
CA ILE A 572 -23.83 20.14 8.79
C ILE A 572 -22.70 21.10 8.38
N LYS A 573 -22.82 21.68 7.18
CA LYS A 573 -21.97 22.78 6.70
C LYS A 573 -22.65 24.13 6.87
N ASP A 574 -23.89 24.24 6.41
CA ASP A 574 -24.73 25.43 6.53
C ASP A 574 -26.22 25.06 6.58
N VAL A 575 -27.02 25.90 7.23
CA VAL A 575 -28.48 25.73 7.33
C VAL A 575 -29.15 27.03 6.94
N HIS A 576 -30.02 26.97 5.95
CA HIS A 576 -30.74 28.12 5.42
C HIS A 576 -32.24 27.95 5.66
N TYR A 577 -32.93 29.04 6.03
CA TYR A 577 -34.36 29.05 6.34
C TYR A 577 -35.10 30.24 5.73
N GLY A 578 -36.38 30.06 5.46
CA GLY A 578 -37.33 31.07 4.99
C GLY A 578 -38.60 31.04 5.82
N LEU A 579 -39.35 32.14 5.89
CA LEU A 579 -40.57 32.24 6.70
C LEU A 579 -41.79 32.48 5.81
N ASP A 580 -42.94 31.90 6.19
CA ASP A 580 -44.25 32.09 5.54
C ASP A 580 -44.25 31.93 4.01
N GLY A 581 -43.52 30.92 3.52
CA GLY A 581 -43.39 30.60 2.10
C GLY A 581 -42.25 31.33 1.35
N ALA A 582 -41.46 32.16 2.02
CA ALA A 582 -40.22 32.68 1.44
C ALA A 582 -39.19 31.57 1.15
N ALA A 583 -38.28 31.87 0.20
CA ALA A 583 -37.15 31.01 -0.10
C ALA A 583 -36.22 30.86 1.12
N PRO A 584 -35.48 29.73 1.27
CA PRO A 584 -34.50 29.59 2.34
C PRO A 584 -33.24 30.42 2.06
N ASP A 585 -33.25 31.69 2.47
CA ASP A 585 -32.17 32.66 2.22
C ASP A 585 -31.47 33.17 3.50
N LYS A 586 -32.05 32.93 4.69
CA LYS A 586 -31.48 33.34 5.98
C LYS A 586 -30.69 32.20 6.61
N GLU A 587 -29.54 32.49 7.19
CA GLU A 587 -28.67 31.50 7.83
C GLU A 587 -29.11 31.21 9.29
N ILE A 588 -29.20 29.94 9.68
CA ILE A 588 -29.11 29.53 11.10
C ILE A 588 -27.63 29.26 11.40
N LYS A 589 -27.00 30.19 12.13
CA LYS A 589 -25.56 30.13 12.46
C LYS A 589 -25.26 29.05 13.48
N MET A 590 -25.01 27.82 13.01
CA MET A 590 -24.61 26.71 13.86
C MET A 590 -23.20 26.94 14.46
N PRO A 591 -22.96 26.49 15.70
CA PRO A 591 -21.61 26.48 16.26
C PRO A 591 -20.77 25.36 15.62
N PRO A 592 -19.44 25.38 15.72
CA PRO A 592 -18.60 24.29 15.24
C PRO A 592 -18.94 22.96 15.94
N CYS A 593 -18.75 21.87 15.20
CA CYS A 593 -18.73 20.50 15.75
C CYS A 593 -17.46 20.30 16.61
N ASP A 594 -17.61 19.77 17.82
CA ASP A 594 -16.52 19.08 18.50
C ASP A 594 -16.64 17.59 18.17
N LYS A 595 -15.64 17.00 17.52
CA LYS A 595 -15.68 15.59 17.12
C LYS A 595 -15.53 14.63 18.30
N LYS A 596 -15.03 15.09 19.44
CA LYS A 596 -14.90 14.28 20.66
C LYS A 596 -16.24 14.15 21.36
N ASP A 597 -16.92 15.27 21.55
CA ASP A 597 -18.26 15.37 22.13
C ASP A 597 -19.26 16.00 21.14
N PRO A 598 -19.66 15.25 20.09
CA PRO A 598 -20.49 15.80 19.01
C PRO A 598 -21.87 16.22 19.50
N TYR A 599 -22.45 15.46 20.44
CA TYR A 599 -23.82 15.65 20.90
C TYR A 599 -23.98 16.76 21.95
N ALA A 600 -22.88 17.23 22.57
CA ALA A 600 -22.91 18.39 23.45
C ALA A 600 -23.15 19.70 22.67
N ILE A 601 -24.09 20.50 23.19
CA ILE A 601 -24.39 21.87 22.74
C ILE A 601 -23.53 22.84 23.58
N PRO A 602 -22.82 23.81 22.99
CA PRO A 602 -22.04 24.78 23.75
C PRO A 602 -22.90 25.58 24.73
N TYR A 603 -22.40 25.81 25.94
CA TYR A 603 -23.16 26.44 27.04
C TYR A 603 -23.58 27.89 26.76
N ASP A 604 -22.81 28.60 25.92
CA ASP A 604 -23.07 29.95 25.45
C ASP A 604 -24.03 30.00 24.24
N TYR A 605 -24.36 28.87 23.63
CA TYR A 605 -25.19 28.79 22.43
C TYR A 605 -26.66 28.53 22.75
N GLN A 606 -27.55 29.37 22.21
CA GLN A 606 -29.00 29.23 22.38
C GLN A 606 -29.60 28.29 21.33
N PRO A 607 -30.22 27.15 21.70
CA PRO A 607 -30.77 26.19 20.74
C PRO A 607 -32.12 26.60 20.13
N TYR A 608 -32.43 27.89 20.19
CA TYR A 608 -33.65 28.50 19.67
C TYR A 608 -33.43 29.97 19.29
N PHE A 609 -34.30 30.50 18.44
CA PHE A 609 -34.45 31.93 18.22
C PHE A 609 -35.92 32.35 18.28
N LYS A 610 -36.19 33.66 18.34
CA LYS A 610 -37.56 34.20 18.37
C LYS A 610 -37.98 34.72 17.00
N VAL A 611 -39.18 34.35 16.56
CA VAL A 611 -39.89 34.88 15.40
C VAL A 611 -41.10 35.72 15.85
N ALA A 612 -41.70 36.46 14.91
CA ALA A 612 -42.94 37.21 15.14
C ALA A 612 -44.16 36.28 15.23
N ASP A 613 -45.19 36.69 15.98
CA ASP A 613 -46.42 35.90 16.12
C ASP A 613 -47.30 35.81 14.87
N SER A 614 -46.97 36.58 13.82
CA SER A 614 -47.55 36.42 12.49
C SER A 614 -47.06 35.18 11.75
N VAL A 615 -45.93 34.57 12.16
CA VAL A 615 -45.28 33.46 11.46
C VAL A 615 -46.04 32.16 11.69
N LYS A 616 -46.37 31.50 10.57
CA LYS A 616 -47.17 30.27 10.46
C LYS A 616 -46.39 29.10 9.90
N SER A 617 -45.40 29.33 9.03
CA SER A 617 -44.49 28.27 8.58
C SER A 617 -43.05 28.72 8.40
N MET A 618 -42.14 27.75 8.44
CA MET A 618 -40.72 27.93 8.16
C MET A 618 -40.27 26.87 7.16
N SER A 619 -39.65 27.31 6.07
CA SER A 619 -38.92 26.45 5.13
C SER A 619 -37.48 26.31 5.61
N VAL A 620 -36.87 25.13 5.48
CA VAL A 620 -35.45 24.88 5.83
C VAL A 620 -34.77 24.01 4.77
N GLN A 621 -33.52 24.32 4.44
CA GLN A 621 -32.60 23.48 3.69
C GLN A 621 -31.27 23.37 4.44
N VAL A 622 -30.72 22.15 4.49
CA VAL A 622 -29.38 21.87 5.01
C VAL A 622 -28.42 21.66 3.84
N THR A 623 -27.24 22.25 3.90
CA THR A 623 -26.07 21.81 3.12
C THR A 623 -25.18 20.99 4.06
N TYR A 624 -24.82 19.77 3.63
CA TYR A 624 -23.99 18.85 4.41
C TYR A 624 -22.49 19.08 4.15
N THR A 625 -21.62 18.54 5.00
CA THR A 625 -20.16 18.67 4.88
C THR A 625 -19.59 18.03 3.60
N ASP A 626 -20.28 17.01 3.05
CA ASP A 626 -19.97 16.41 1.75
C ASP A 626 -20.38 17.29 0.54
N GLY A 627 -20.98 18.46 0.79
CA GLY A 627 -21.43 19.42 -0.23
C GLY A 627 -22.80 19.10 -0.84
N THR A 628 -23.43 17.98 -0.48
CA THR A 628 -24.82 17.69 -0.89
C THR A 628 -25.80 18.57 -0.13
N LYS A 629 -27.03 18.71 -0.67
CA LYS A 629 -28.10 19.50 -0.05
C LYS A 629 -29.34 18.66 0.19
N SER A 630 -30.03 18.91 1.29
CA SER A 630 -31.34 18.34 1.56
C SER A 630 -32.40 18.89 0.59
N PRO A 631 -33.52 18.18 0.42
CA PRO A 631 -34.77 18.81 -0.02
C PRO A 631 -35.13 19.99 0.90
N VAL A 632 -35.83 20.99 0.38
CA VAL A 632 -36.46 22.01 1.23
C VAL A 632 -37.58 21.35 2.02
N ARG A 633 -37.55 21.47 3.34
CA ARG A 633 -38.58 20.94 4.25
C ARG A 633 -39.42 22.12 4.77
N GLU A 634 -40.75 21.97 4.82
CA GLU A 634 -41.65 22.97 5.44
C GLU A 634 -42.15 22.46 6.80
N TYR A 635 -42.02 23.31 7.82
CA TYR A 635 -42.52 23.09 9.17
C TYR A 635 -43.61 24.12 9.45
N LYS A 636 -44.73 23.68 10.04
CA LYS A 636 -45.88 24.54 10.35
C LYS A 636 -46.02 24.71 11.85
N ARG A 637 -46.29 25.95 12.25
CA ARG A 637 -46.74 26.27 13.60
C ARG A 637 -48.15 25.70 13.77
N GLN A 638 -48.36 24.99 14.87
CA GLN A 638 -49.66 24.38 15.23
C GLN A 638 -50.58 25.42 15.88
#